data_AF-A0A523W8N2-F1
#
_entry.id   AF-A0A523W8N2-F1
#
_cell.length_a   1.000
_cell.length_b   1.000
_cell.length_c   1.000
_cell.angle_alpha   90.00
_cell.angle_beta   90.00
_cell.angle_gamma   90.00
#
_symmetry.space_group_name_H-M   'P 1'
#
loop_
_entity.id
_entity.type
_entity.pdbx_description
1 polymer ?
#
loop_
_entity_poly.entity_id
_entity_poly.type
_entity_poly.pdbx_seq_one_letter_code
_entity_poly.pdbx_strand_id
1 'polypeptide(L)'
;MPSRLLVALLVVSFLVAGATEAPGEGNETLLWSLVKANLHPPHPHLSIPLSGDEKRAYSFPGNPTPEKEIHLSFFAAPPSYSQEQASGTNPSEEPVLKISGRKVIGIKHTLFRYLDEEWAKSHPEKSTSSTDIDQKLQVRVTGAVGDRSLVEVEYDDTRPRSEQQSIHLTYKGKEEEVLQEAELGDVRLGFPETSIFPYDKELFGVKATAKLGRLRLTGIGSLTKGASETRTFTGRSTFETRHIYDTSYLKMRYYRIYFDPSDLPLDIASAEVFIDDQDGTNNQASVEMTVQGENGDSYSGWFDYQYPAEDYLLDYTLGVINFKRGIEDNFIIAVSYRDTSSDRHPAEGYRMIKKKQDSHYDNYYLKNRYYLGSRRIQDDDFILRILNLSGRVLFDLSFSEDYPEYQVEVDYDEGILRILKPSEVDPEEPFPEAYPPFPLHRYTIYSEYHHGIDAFFLSPDIIPGSEKVYMDGQLLTRDVDYLLDYSSGFLSFIDPGRITPDTVIKVDYEWMPFMGRAAPILGVRGEYFFQEGASLGSTFVSHASPRTREVPQLGSAPSSLKAGGVDLNFSFPWRRGEVDASSPYEVSLSGEVAGSRLNPNTFGKAMIENFELTKTTDELAKDEEMWQYSSPPPEALGPRGEILISSEDVPGEEINIEWSRNEREVLVLDYSLDTSQSWDSVVYSISSQGKDYTQMHFLELWLKGDGNNLTVHLDVGVVSEDVDGDGPPLKTEDVNGDGKLNPGEDT
;
A
#
# COMPACT_ATOMS: atom_id res chain seq x y z
N MET A 1 49.36 0.08 6.69
CA MET A 1 48.31 0.59 5.79
C MET A 1 48.80 1.90 5.19
N PRO A 2 48.79 2.11 3.87
CA PRO A 2 49.22 3.38 3.30
C PRO A 2 48.14 4.44 3.56
N SER A 3 48.57 5.65 3.93
CA SER A 3 47.73 6.81 4.29
C SER A 3 46.70 7.21 3.22
N ARG A 4 46.87 6.78 1.97
CA ARG A 4 45.99 7.08 0.83
C ARG A 4 44.71 6.22 0.80
N LEU A 5 44.76 4.98 1.31
CA LEU A 5 43.57 4.11 1.45
C LEU A 5 42.59 4.69 2.49
N LEU A 6 43.13 5.32 3.54
CA LEU A 6 42.36 5.97 4.60
C LEU A 6 41.53 7.15 4.06
N VAL A 7 42.07 7.88 3.08
CA VAL A 7 41.38 9.03 2.45
C VAL A 7 40.22 8.55 1.57
N ALA A 8 40.39 7.47 0.79
CA ALA A 8 39.30 6.87 0.03
C ALA A 8 38.18 6.34 0.95
N LEU A 9 38.54 5.66 2.04
CA LEU A 9 37.61 5.21 3.09
C LEU A 9 36.87 6.37 3.77
N LEU A 10 37.53 7.51 3.97
CA LEU A 10 36.91 8.72 4.52
C LEU A 10 35.88 9.33 3.56
N VAL A 11 36.21 9.44 2.27
CA VAL A 11 35.28 9.98 1.24
C VAL A 11 34.05 9.09 1.08
N VAL A 12 34.21 7.75 1.11
CA VAL A 12 33.08 6.81 1.07
C VAL A 12 32.25 6.88 2.34
N SER A 13 32.88 6.99 3.52
CA SER A 13 32.18 7.19 4.80
C SER A 13 31.32 8.46 4.81
N PHE A 14 31.78 9.56 4.18
CA PHE A 14 31.02 10.81 4.07
C PHE A 14 29.79 10.72 3.16
N LEU A 15 29.87 9.95 2.07
CA LEU A 15 28.72 9.71 1.17
C LEU A 15 27.67 8.80 1.82
N VAL A 16 28.11 7.79 2.59
CA VAL A 16 27.21 6.87 3.31
C VAL A 16 26.54 7.54 4.51
N ALA A 17 27.25 8.38 5.26
CA ALA A 17 26.68 9.08 6.43
C ALA A 17 25.76 10.26 6.05
N GLY A 18 25.94 10.86 4.88
CA GLY A 18 25.07 11.93 4.37
C GLY A 18 23.72 11.46 3.85
N ALA A 19 23.52 10.14 3.71
CA ALA A 19 22.29 9.51 3.22
C ALA A 19 21.46 8.84 4.34
N THR A 20 21.94 8.88 5.59
CA THR A 20 21.17 8.46 6.77
C THR A 20 20.62 9.68 7.48
N GLU A 21 19.30 9.78 7.64
CA GLU A 21 18.70 10.73 8.58
C GLU A 21 19.30 10.50 9.97
N ALA A 22 20.01 11.51 10.48
CA ALA A 22 20.51 11.48 11.85
C ALA A 22 19.36 11.81 12.81
N PRO A 23 19.09 10.98 13.84
CA PRO A 23 18.14 11.34 14.87
C PRO A 23 18.81 12.28 15.88
N GLY A 24 18.20 13.44 16.12
CA GLY A 24 18.23 14.15 17.41
C GLY A 24 19.54 14.83 17.86
N GLU A 25 19.45 16.17 17.90
CA GLU A 25 20.10 17.15 18.79
C GLU A 25 21.58 16.99 19.22
N GLY A 26 22.37 18.01 18.87
CA GLY A 26 23.38 18.57 19.80
C GLY A 26 24.86 18.36 19.45
N ASN A 27 25.38 19.19 18.53
CA ASN A 27 26.69 19.88 18.54
C ASN A 27 27.24 20.04 17.11
N GLU A 28 26.73 21.02 16.39
CA GLU A 28 27.37 21.52 15.17
C GLU A 28 28.28 22.70 15.50
N THR A 29 29.58 22.46 15.65
CA THR A 29 30.61 23.43 15.27
C THR A 29 31.98 22.76 15.37
N LEU A 30 32.52 22.33 14.21
CA LEU A 30 33.96 22.26 13.88
C LEU A 30 34.14 21.30 12.70
N LEU A 31 33.82 21.69 11.45
CA LEU A 31 34.34 21.00 10.25
C LEU A 31 34.21 21.76 8.89
N TRP A 32 34.02 23.09 8.89
CA TRP A 32 33.86 23.90 7.66
C TRP A 32 35.08 24.72 7.22
N SER A 33 36.31 24.30 7.53
CA SER A 33 37.50 25.04 7.06
C SER A 33 38.37 24.23 6.12
N LEU A 34 37.96 24.09 4.85
CA LEU A 34 38.90 23.91 3.71
C LEU A 34 38.25 24.04 2.31
N VAL A 35 37.26 24.92 2.12
CA VAL A 35 36.93 25.47 0.78
C VAL A 35 36.51 26.92 0.95
N LYS A 36 37.32 27.87 0.46
CA LYS A 36 36.89 29.27 0.32
C LYS A 36 36.02 29.37 -0.93
N ALA A 37 34.70 29.28 -0.76
CA ALA A 37 33.74 29.76 -1.73
C ALA A 37 33.17 31.10 -1.21
N ASN A 38 33.54 32.20 -1.86
CA ASN A 38 32.91 33.50 -1.61
C ASN A 38 31.52 33.48 -2.25
N LEU A 39 30.48 33.20 -1.46
CA LEU A 39 29.10 33.47 -1.85
C LEU A 39 28.60 34.61 -0.97
N HIS A 40 28.48 35.80 -1.56
CA HIS A 40 27.69 36.87 -0.97
C HIS A 40 26.21 36.52 -1.17
N PRO A 41 25.35 36.62 -0.13
CA PRO A 41 23.92 36.50 -0.33
C PRO A 41 23.42 37.75 -1.09
N PRO A 42 22.58 37.62 -2.13
CA PRO A 42 21.82 38.76 -2.61
C PRO A 42 20.72 39.03 -1.58
N HIS A 43 20.64 40.25 -1.06
CA HIS A 43 19.42 40.75 -0.42
C HIS A 43 18.46 41.18 -1.53
N PRO A 44 17.28 40.55 -1.73
CA PRO A 44 16.24 41.16 -2.53
C PRO A 44 15.38 42.03 -1.61
N HIS A 45 15.39 43.34 -1.84
CA HIS A 45 14.33 44.22 -1.35
C HIS A 45 13.05 43.87 -2.12
N LEU A 46 12.04 43.35 -1.41
CA LEU A 46 10.71 43.12 -1.97
C LEU A 46 9.89 44.42 -1.83
N SER A 47 9.54 45.07 -2.94
CA SER A 47 8.56 46.15 -2.98
C SER A 47 7.34 45.69 -3.78
N ILE A 48 6.22 45.51 -3.09
CA ILE A 48 4.93 45.13 -3.68
C ILE A 48 4.29 46.38 -4.30
N PRO A 49 3.98 46.42 -5.61
CA PRO A 49 3.18 47.49 -6.17
C PRO A 49 1.70 47.19 -5.89
N LEU A 50 1.05 48.05 -5.10
CA LEU A 50 -0.42 48.12 -5.07
C LEU A 50 -0.86 48.80 -6.37
N SER A 51 -1.36 48.03 -7.35
CA SER A 51 -2.08 48.61 -8.48
C SER A 51 -3.46 49.05 -7.99
N GLY A 52 -3.66 50.37 -7.94
CA GLY A 52 -4.97 50.97 -7.86
C GLY A 52 -5.76 50.75 -9.16
N ASP A 53 -7.07 50.83 -9.01
CA ASP A 53 -8.12 50.81 -10.04
C ASP A 53 -8.55 49.45 -10.56
N GLU A 54 -9.49 48.83 -9.82
CA GLU A 54 -10.73 48.31 -10.41
C GLU A 54 -11.88 48.44 -9.40
N LYS A 55 -12.50 49.64 -9.38
CA LYS A 55 -13.84 49.84 -8.82
C LYS A 55 -14.87 49.63 -9.93
N ARG A 56 -15.58 48.50 -9.91
CA ARG A 56 -17.05 48.35 -10.11
C ARG A 56 -17.41 46.91 -10.45
N ALA A 57 -17.84 46.14 -9.44
CA ALA A 57 -18.84 45.09 -9.56
C ALA A 57 -19.59 44.99 -8.22
N TYR A 58 -20.88 44.69 -8.28
CA TYR A 58 -21.86 44.85 -7.22
C TYR A 58 -21.57 43.98 -5.98
N SER A 59 -21.73 44.57 -4.80
CA SER A 59 -21.72 43.91 -3.50
C SER A 59 -23.10 43.30 -3.19
N PHE A 60 -23.13 41.99 -2.93
CA PHE A 60 -24.13 41.35 -2.07
C PHE A 60 -23.41 40.81 -0.82
N PRO A 61 -24.02 40.86 0.38
CA PRO A 61 -23.41 40.31 1.59
C PRO A 61 -23.63 38.80 1.63
N GLY A 62 -22.59 38.01 1.92
CA GLY A 62 -22.71 36.60 2.29
C GLY A 62 -22.12 35.55 1.37
N ASN A 63 -21.02 35.81 0.67
CA ASN A 63 -20.23 34.71 0.06
C ASN A 63 -18.73 35.03 0.11
N PRO A 64 -17.86 34.17 0.66
CA PRO A 64 -16.42 34.39 0.64
C PRO A 64 -15.91 34.34 -0.81
N THR A 65 -15.19 35.38 -1.22
CA THR A 65 -14.49 35.41 -2.51
C THR A 65 -13.40 34.34 -2.57
N PRO A 66 -13.14 33.75 -3.76
CA PRO A 66 -12.32 32.57 -3.91
C PRO A 66 -10.86 32.82 -3.58
N GLU A 67 -10.27 31.75 -3.07
CA GLU A 67 -8.86 31.52 -2.80
C GLU A 67 -7.92 32.18 -3.82
N LYS A 68 -6.88 32.84 -3.32
CA LYS A 68 -5.71 33.18 -4.12
C LYS A 68 -4.54 32.33 -3.66
N GLU A 69 -4.36 31.18 -4.30
CA GLU A 69 -3.07 30.51 -4.32
C GLU A 69 -2.05 31.39 -5.05
N ILE A 70 -0.95 31.71 -4.38
CA ILE A 70 0.22 32.33 -5.01
C ILE A 70 1.29 31.25 -5.12
N HIS A 71 1.42 30.64 -6.30
CA HIS A 71 2.50 29.71 -6.63
C HIS A 71 3.79 30.50 -6.91
N LEU A 72 4.72 30.52 -5.96
CA LEU A 72 6.09 31.00 -6.19
C LEU A 72 7.01 29.80 -6.45
N SER A 73 7.18 29.46 -7.73
CA SER A 73 8.14 28.43 -8.15
C SER A 73 9.51 29.03 -8.44
N PHE A 74 10.52 28.62 -7.67
CA PHE A 74 11.92 28.99 -7.91
C PHE A 74 12.64 27.83 -8.59
N PHE A 75 12.79 27.89 -9.91
CA PHE A 75 13.64 26.96 -10.64
C PHE A 75 15.07 27.50 -10.66
N ALA A 76 15.99 26.86 -9.93
CA ALA A 76 17.41 27.04 -10.18
C ALA A 76 17.74 26.34 -11.51
N ALA A 77 18.05 27.12 -12.55
CA ALA A 77 18.49 26.56 -13.82
C ALA A 77 19.77 25.72 -13.61
N PRO A 78 19.90 24.56 -14.29
CA PRO A 78 21.11 23.77 -14.19
C PRO A 78 22.29 24.57 -14.75
N PRO A 79 23.48 24.54 -14.10
CA PRO A 79 24.67 25.11 -14.70
C PRO A 79 24.97 24.37 -16.02
N SER A 80 25.02 25.13 -17.11
CA SER A 80 25.46 24.64 -18.42
C SER A 80 26.95 24.31 -18.36
N TYR A 81 27.31 23.02 -18.37
CA TYR A 81 28.69 22.60 -18.56
C TYR A 81 28.92 22.22 -20.02
N SER A 82 29.83 22.94 -20.68
CA SER A 82 30.40 22.56 -21.97
C SER A 82 31.22 21.27 -21.81
N GLN A 83 30.90 20.24 -22.60
CA GLN A 83 31.75 19.06 -22.71
C GLN A 83 33.06 19.43 -23.42
N GLU A 84 34.16 19.52 -22.67
CA GLU A 84 35.48 19.33 -23.26
C GLU A 84 35.82 17.84 -23.23
N GLN A 85 35.81 17.22 -24.41
CA GLN A 85 36.47 15.93 -24.64
C GLN A 85 37.98 16.15 -24.60
N ALA A 86 38.61 15.89 -23.45
CA ALA A 86 40.06 15.76 -23.38
C ALA A 86 40.45 14.29 -23.61
N SER A 87 40.92 13.98 -24.83
CA SER A 87 41.72 12.78 -25.08
C SER A 87 43.11 13.00 -24.47
N GLY A 88 43.45 12.28 -23.41
CA GLY A 88 44.75 12.43 -22.76
C GLY A 88 45.15 11.17 -22.02
N THR A 89 45.83 10.26 -22.73
CA THR A 89 46.65 9.20 -22.15
C THR A 89 47.90 9.81 -21.52
N ASN A 90 47.83 10.17 -20.25
CA ASN A 90 49.01 10.25 -19.36
C ASN A 90 48.56 10.27 -17.89
N PRO A 91 49.01 9.34 -17.03
CA PRO A 91 48.63 9.31 -15.62
C PRO A 91 49.46 10.35 -14.85
N SER A 92 48.89 11.52 -14.59
CA SER A 92 49.42 12.45 -13.58
C SER A 92 48.93 12.07 -12.19
N GLU A 93 49.78 12.31 -11.18
CA GLU A 93 49.72 11.84 -9.79
C GLU A 93 48.52 12.31 -8.92
N GLU A 94 47.45 12.87 -9.50
CA GLU A 94 46.27 13.36 -8.76
C GLU A 94 45.10 12.34 -8.81
N PRO A 95 44.40 12.09 -7.69
CA PRO A 95 43.20 11.25 -7.71
C PRO A 95 42.12 11.91 -8.55
N VAL A 96 41.77 11.30 -9.70
CA VAL A 96 40.69 11.78 -10.57
C VAL A 96 39.43 10.99 -10.26
N LEU A 97 38.67 11.45 -9.25
CA LEU A 97 37.30 10.99 -9.04
C LEU A 97 36.35 11.87 -9.85
N LYS A 98 35.61 11.26 -10.76
CA LYS A 98 34.53 11.90 -11.52
C LYS A 98 33.22 11.68 -10.78
N ILE A 99 32.60 12.76 -10.35
CA ILE A 99 31.26 12.75 -9.76
C ILE A 99 30.30 13.27 -10.83
N SER A 100 29.25 12.53 -11.10
CA SER A 100 28.19 12.88 -12.04
C SER A 100 26.84 12.58 -11.39
N GLY A 101 25.83 13.42 -11.64
CA GLY A 101 24.54 13.23 -10.97
C GLY A 101 23.69 14.48 -10.93
N ARG A 102 22.54 14.36 -10.27
CA ARG A 102 21.65 15.47 -9.93
C ARG A 102 21.23 15.36 -8.47
N LYS A 103 21.16 16.52 -7.80
CA LYS A 103 20.44 16.68 -6.54
C LYS A 103 19.31 17.67 -6.78
N VAL A 104 18.08 17.25 -6.49
CA VAL A 104 16.89 18.09 -6.52
C VAL A 104 16.46 18.30 -5.08
N ILE A 105 16.22 19.56 -4.70
CA ILE A 105 15.66 19.93 -3.40
C ILE A 105 14.42 20.78 -3.72
N GLY A 106 13.24 20.19 -3.54
CA GLY A 106 11.98 20.90 -3.55
C GLY A 106 11.68 21.38 -2.14
N ILE A 107 11.42 22.67 -1.97
CA ILE A 107 10.95 23.22 -0.69
C ILE A 107 9.55 23.77 -0.97
N LYS A 108 8.54 23.15 -0.35
CA LYS A 108 7.17 23.64 -0.36
C LYS A 108 6.90 24.24 1.01
N HIS A 109 6.64 25.54 1.06
CA HIS A 109 6.20 26.21 2.27
C HIS A 109 4.71 26.48 2.16
N THR A 110 3.92 25.90 3.05
CA THR A 110 2.47 26.08 3.07
C THR A 110 2.12 26.87 4.32
N LEU A 111 1.50 28.04 4.12
CA LEU A 111 1.01 28.88 5.19
C LEU A 111 -0.51 28.87 5.14
N PHE A 112 -1.15 28.26 6.13
CA PHE A 112 -2.58 28.37 6.33
C PHE A 112 -2.89 29.55 7.23
N ARG A 113 -3.75 30.45 6.73
CA ARG A 113 -4.22 31.60 7.48
C ARG A 113 -5.71 31.79 7.24
N TYR A 114 -6.49 31.73 8.31
CA TYR A 114 -7.90 32.08 8.29
C TYR A 114 -8.06 33.56 7.92
N LEU A 115 -8.89 33.84 6.91
CA LEU A 115 -9.12 35.18 6.37
C LEU A 115 -10.15 35.99 7.20
N ASP A 116 -10.92 35.31 8.05
CA ASP A 116 -11.94 35.93 8.89
C ASP A 116 -11.38 36.24 10.30
N GLU A 117 -11.22 37.53 10.60
CA GLU A 117 -10.72 38.02 11.89
C GLU A 117 -11.75 37.90 13.05
N GLU A 118 -13.03 37.61 12.78
CA GLU A 118 -14.01 37.33 13.83
C GLU A 118 -14.09 35.83 14.15
N TRP A 119 -14.06 34.96 13.13
CA TRP A 119 -14.02 33.50 13.34
C TRP A 119 -12.72 33.04 14.04
N ALA A 120 -11.57 33.64 13.70
CA ALA A 120 -10.28 33.37 14.35
C ALA A 120 -10.18 33.88 15.81
N LYS A 121 -11.14 34.68 16.27
CA LYS A 121 -11.22 35.12 17.69
C LYS A 121 -12.04 34.16 18.54
N SER A 122 -12.97 33.41 17.94
CA SER A 122 -13.78 32.40 18.63
C SER A 122 -13.19 30.99 18.58
N HIS A 123 -12.36 30.67 17.58
CA HIS A 123 -11.64 29.40 17.45
C HIS A 123 -10.14 29.68 17.34
N PRO A 124 -9.35 29.56 18.42
CA PRO A 124 -7.94 29.91 18.44
C PRO A 124 -7.08 28.80 17.81
N GLU A 125 -7.48 28.29 16.65
CA GLU A 125 -6.60 27.45 15.86
C GLU A 125 -5.43 28.28 15.36
N LYS A 126 -4.22 27.86 15.71
CA LYS A 126 -3.00 28.57 15.33
C LYS A 126 -2.82 28.45 13.82
N SER A 127 -2.53 29.56 13.16
CA SER A 127 -2.06 29.54 11.76
C SER A 127 -0.95 28.49 11.62
N THR A 128 -1.20 27.45 10.84
CA THR A 128 -0.22 26.39 10.63
C THR A 128 0.72 26.79 9.50
N SER A 129 1.99 26.48 9.70
CA SER A 129 3.05 26.72 8.75
C SER A 129 3.80 25.40 8.61
N SER A 130 3.59 24.71 7.51
CA SER A 130 4.39 23.53 7.17
C SER A 130 5.48 23.90 6.18
N THR A 131 6.61 23.20 6.28
CA THR A 131 7.67 23.26 5.28
C THR A 131 8.02 21.85 4.91
N ASP A 132 7.60 21.43 3.73
CA ASP A 132 7.92 20.12 3.18
C ASP A 132 9.19 20.25 2.34
N ILE A 133 10.16 19.36 2.58
CA ILE A 133 11.42 19.32 1.84
C ILE A 133 11.50 17.98 1.12
N ASP A 134 11.23 17.97 -0.19
CA ASP A 134 11.44 16.82 -1.06
C ASP A 134 12.89 16.81 -1.56
N GLN A 135 13.62 15.72 -1.31
CA GLN A 135 14.99 15.57 -1.79
C GLN A 135 15.10 14.35 -2.70
N LYS A 136 15.68 14.54 -3.88
CA LYS A 136 16.03 13.45 -4.81
C LYS A 136 17.49 13.55 -5.18
N LEU A 137 18.24 12.48 -4.99
CA LEU A 137 19.66 12.37 -5.18
C LEU A 137 19.98 11.18 -6.08
N GLN A 138 20.55 11.50 -7.24
CA GLN A 138 21.10 10.53 -8.16
C GLN A 138 22.56 10.86 -8.40
N VAL A 139 23.46 10.04 -7.90
CA VAL A 139 24.90 10.28 -7.97
C VAL A 139 25.63 9.02 -8.41
N ARG A 140 26.55 9.21 -9.34
CA ARG A 140 27.53 8.22 -9.77
C ARG A 140 28.92 8.81 -9.58
N VAL A 141 29.73 8.18 -8.75
CA VAL A 141 31.14 8.48 -8.53
C VAL A 141 31.97 7.38 -9.16
N THR A 142 32.89 7.72 -10.06
CA THR A 142 33.80 6.76 -10.68
C THR A 142 35.20 7.34 -10.77
N GLY A 143 36.23 6.55 -10.50
CA GLY A 143 37.60 6.98 -10.75
C GLY A 143 38.67 6.23 -9.98
N ALA A 144 39.92 6.48 -10.36
CA ALA A 144 41.08 5.90 -9.72
C ALA A 144 41.61 6.81 -8.60
N VAL A 145 41.90 6.22 -7.44
CA VAL A 145 42.62 6.87 -6.35
C VAL A 145 44.04 6.33 -6.33
N GLY A 146 44.97 7.14 -6.85
CA GLY A 146 46.36 6.72 -7.08
C GLY A 146 46.47 5.70 -8.23
N ASP A 147 47.51 4.85 -8.18
CA ASP A 147 47.85 3.86 -9.21
C ASP A 147 47.19 2.49 -8.99
N ARG A 148 46.42 2.31 -7.90
CA ARG A 148 46.06 0.98 -7.37
C ARG A 148 44.62 0.81 -6.91
N SER A 149 43.87 1.90 -6.76
CA SER A 149 42.51 1.82 -6.21
C SER A 149 41.51 2.34 -7.22
N LEU A 150 40.43 1.60 -7.46
CA LEU A 150 39.30 2.00 -8.28
C LEU A 150 38.08 2.16 -7.37
N VAL A 151 37.37 3.28 -7.50
CA VAL A 151 36.14 3.57 -6.75
C VAL A 151 35.00 3.71 -7.73
N GLU A 152 33.93 2.98 -7.49
CA GLU A 152 32.65 3.10 -8.18
C GLU A 152 31.55 3.16 -7.12
N VAL A 153 30.78 4.24 -7.09
CA VAL A 153 29.63 4.40 -6.18
C VAL A 153 28.46 4.88 -7.01
N GLU A 154 27.33 4.21 -6.87
CA GLU A 154 26.05 4.60 -7.44
C GLU A 154 25.04 4.77 -6.30
N TYR A 155 24.33 5.88 -6.31
CA TYR A 155 23.22 6.15 -5.41
C TYR A 155 22.07 6.77 -6.20
N ASP A 156 20.86 6.23 -6.07
CA ASP A 156 19.67 6.71 -6.75
C ASP A 156 18.44 6.46 -5.87
N ASP A 157 18.01 7.47 -5.12
CA ASP A 157 16.85 7.39 -4.21
C ASP A 157 15.49 7.32 -4.93
N THR A 158 15.48 7.37 -6.27
CA THR A 158 14.26 7.14 -7.07
C THR A 158 14.05 5.67 -7.44
N ARG A 159 15.01 4.79 -7.10
CA ARG A 159 14.94 3.34 -7.35
C ARG A 159 14.38 2.57 -6.14
N PRO A 160 13.90 1.33 -6.35
CA PRO A 160 13.57 0.42 -5.26
C PRO A 160 14.73 0.26 -4.29
N ARG A 161 14.42 0.08 -3.00
CA ARG A 161 15.42 0.08 -1.92
C ARG A 161 16.56 -0.92 -2.14
N SER A 162 16.26 -2.06 -2.76
CA SER A 162 17.24 -3.09 -3.12
C SER A 162 18.29 -2.66 -4.16
N GLU A 163 18.02 -1.58 -4.89
CA GLU A 163 18.85 -1.07 -5.99
C GLU A 163 19.36 0.37 -5.76
N GLN A 164 18.92 1.04 -4.68
CA GLN A 164 19.25 2.44 -4.41
C GLN A 164 20.74 2.71 -4.29
N GLN A 165 21.52 1.73 -3.84
CA GLN A 165 22.93 1.90 -3.53
C GLN A 165 23.77 0.75 -4.08
N SER A 166 24.83 1.12 -4.81
CA SER A 166 25.93 0.23 -5.12
C SER A 166 27.27 0.88 -4.80
N ILE A 167 28.16 0.13 -4.15
CA ILE A 167 29.50 0.59 -3.79
C ILE A 167 30.49 -0.49 -4.18
N HIS A 168 31.42 -0.20 -5.08
CA HIS A 168 32.53 -1.09 -5.41
C HIS A 168 33.85 -0.36 -5.28
N LEU A 169 34.69 -0.80 -4.34
CA LEU A 169 36.03 -0.29 -4.14
C LEU A 169 37.03 -1.44 -4.30
N THR A 170 37.86 -1.36 -5.34
CA THR A 170 38.88 -2.38 -5.62
C THR A 170 40.27 -1.80 -5.37
N TYR A 171 41.12 -2.53 -4.67
CA TYR A 171 42.56 -2.29 -4.56
C TYR A 171 43.31 -3.44 -5.24
N LYS A 172 44.27 -3.12 -6.11
CA LYS A 172 45.19 -4.10 -6.72
C LYS A 172 46.63 -3.80 -6.30
N GLY A 173 47.22 -4.74 -5.57
CA GLY A 173 48.63 -4.71 -5.18
C GLY A 173 49.55 -5.07 -6.35
N LYS A 174 50.84 -4.78 -6.17
CA LYS A 174 51.88 -5.21 -7.12
C LYS A 174 52.20 -6.69 -6.92
N GLU A 175 52.77 -7.34 -7.92
CA GLU A 175 53.08 -8.79 -7.87
C GLU A 175 53.92 -9.21 -6.65
N GLU A 176 54.81 -8.33 -6.18
CA GLU A 176 55.71 -8.59 -5.05
C GLU A 176 55.11 -8.25 -3.67
N GLU A 177 53.93 -7.63 -3.63
CA GLU A 177 53.27 -7.26 -2.39
C GLU A 177 52.51 -8.45 -1.79
N VAL A 178 52.49 -8.55 -0.45
CA VAL A 178 51.74 -9.62 0.21
C VAL A 178 50.24 -9.51 -0.07
N LEU A 179 49.67 -8.29 -0.03
CA LEU A 179 48.28 -8.06 -0.40
C LEU A 179 48.18 -7.89 -1.91
N GLN A 180 47.53 -8.84 -2.59
CA GLN A 180 47.37 -8.83 -4.04
C GLN A 180 46.09 -8.09 -4.45
N GLU A 181 45.00 -8.29 -3.71
CA GLU A 181 43.71 -7.69 -4.03
C GLU A 181 42.90 -7.45 -2.76
N ALA A 182 42.17 -6.33 -2.70
CA ALA A 182 41.13 -6.11 -1.70
C ALA A 182 39.92 -5.44 -2.34
N GLU A 183 38.73 -5.99 -2.12
CA GLU A 183 37.45 -5.47 -2.57
C GLU A 183 36.64 -5.06 -1.33
N LEU A 184 35.93 -3.93 -1.41
CA LEU A 184 35.11 -3.36 -0.36
C LEU A 184 33.77 -2.88 -0.94
N GLY A 185 32.68 -3.11 -0.21
CA GLY A 185 31.32 -2.79 -0.63
C GLY A 185 30.63 -4.03 -1.21
N ASP A 186 29.98 -3.89 -2.36
CA ASP A 186 29.40 -4.97 -3.14
C ASP A 186 30.50 -5.88 -3.68
N VAL A 187 30.63 -7.04 -3.05
CA VAL A 187 31.58 -8.08 -3.40
C VAL A 187 30.83 -9.32 -3.83
N ARG A 188 31.29 -9.97 -4.90
CA ARG A 188 30.81 -11.30 -5.27
C ARG A 188 31.57 -12.36 -4.50
N LEU A 189 30.83 -13.18 -3.77
CA LEU A 189 31.38 -14.32 -3.05
C LEU A 189 31.70 -15.42 -4.06
N GLY A 190 32.99 -15.76 -4.20
CA GLY A 190 33.43 -16.82 -5.10
C GLY A 190 34.82 -17.29 -4.71
N PHE A 191 34.94 -18.59 -4.42
CA PHE A 191 36.23 -19.25 -4.28
C PHE A 191 36.49 -20.03 -5.57
N PRO A 192 37.54 -19.71 -6.34
CA PRO A 192 37.88 -20.48 -7.52
C PRO A 192 38.08 -21.96 -7.16
N GLU A 193 37.58 -22.86 -8.02
CA GLU A 193 37.92 -24.29 -8.05
C GLU A 193 37.23 -25.22 -7.04
N THR A 194 36.24 -24.75 -6.26
CA THR A 194 35.53 -25.58 -5.27
C THR A 194 34.02 -25.60 -5.47
N SER A 195 33.42 -26.80 -5.45
CA SER A 195 31.97 -27.04 -5.52
C SER A 195 31.28 -27.04 -4.15
N ILE A 196 32.05 -26.93 -3.07
CA ILE A 196 31.59 -27.04 -1.67
C ILE A 196 30.69 -25.88 -1.24
N PHE A 197 30.86 -24.73 -1.88
CA PHE A 197 30.10 -23.52 -1.56
C PHE A 197 29.80 -22.73 -2.86
N PRO A 198 28.87 -23.21 -3.70
CA PRO A 198 28.54 -22.60 -5.00
C PRO A 198 27.70 -21.32 -4.86
N TYR A 199 27.84 -20.61 -3.74
CA TYR A 199 27.16 -19.33 -3.49
C TYR A 199 27.89 -18.22 -4.23
N ASP A 200 27.60 -18.05 -5.52
CA ASP A 200 27.85 -16.79 -6.24
C ASP A 200 26.78 -15.80 -5.81
N LYS A 201 27.07 -15.01 -4.76
CA LYS A 201 26.16 -14.01 -4.20
C LYS A 201 26.84 -12.66 -4.16
N GLU A 202 26.07 -11.62 -4.49
CA GLU A 202 26.44 -10.24 -4.21
C GLU A 202 26.13 -9.92 -2.74
N LEU A 203 27.17 -9.52 -2.01
CA LEU A 203 27.09 -9.24 -0.59
C LEU A 203 27.74 -7.89 -0.32
N PHE A 204 27.37 -7.23 0.78
CA PHE A 204 28.06 -6.02 1.21
C PHE A 204 29.15 -6.39 2.23
N GLY A 205 30.42 -6.19 1.90
CA GLY A 205 31.51 -6.62 2.77
C GLY A 205 32.91 -6.31 2.27
N VAL A 206 33.84 -7.13 2.75
CA VAL A 206 35.27 -7.05 2.47
C VAL A 206 35.75 -8.41 1.97
N LYS A 207 36.48 -8.41 0.86
CA LYS A 207 37.20 -9.58 0.35
C LYS A 207 38.66 -9.19 0.16
N ALA A 208 39.58 -10.01 0.65
CA ALA A 208 41.01 -9.73 0.53
C ALA A 208 41.77 -11.00 0.15
N THR A 209 42.69 -10.87 -0.80
CA THR A 209 43.57 -11.95 -1.24
C THR A 209 45.02 -11.56 -0.97
N ALA A 210 45.71 -12.40 -0.22
CA ALA A 210 47.13 -12.27 0.08
C ALA A 210 47.94 -13.43 -0.51
N LYS A 211 49.14 -13.15 -1.01
CA LYS A 211 50.10 -14.12 -1.54
C LYS A 211 51.38 -14.10 -0.70
N LEU A 212 51.69 -15.23 -0.07
CA LEU A 212 52.91 -15.45 0.70
C LEU A 212 53.71 -16.58 0.04
N GLY A 213 54.54 -16.23 -0.93
CA GLY A 213 55.29 -17.20 -1.73
C GLY A 213 54.36 -18.11 -2.53
N ARG A 214 54.29 -19.38 -2.12
CA ARG A 214 53.44 -20.42 -2.74
C ARG A 214 52.06 -20.56 -2.10
N LEU A 215 51.79 -19.82 -1.02
CA LEU A 215 50.50 -19.83 -0.33
C LEU A 215 49.68 -18.62 -0.77
N ARG A 216 48.45 -18.85 -1.24
CA ARG A 216 47.43 -17.84 -1.47
C ARG A 216 46.37 -17.97 -0.37
N LEU A 217 46.09 -16.86 0.32
CA LEU A 217 45.08 -16.77 1.36
C LEU A 217 44.01 -15.79 0.89
N THR A 218 42.75 -16.22 0.88
CA THR A 218 41.60 -15.36 0.60
C THR A 218 40.70 -15.34 1.81
N GLY A 219 40.39 -14.15 2.31
CA GLY A 219 39.43 -13.93 3.40
C GLY A 219 38.26 -13.11 2.91
N ILE A 220 37.05 -13.46 3.37
CA ILE A 220 35.81 -12.76 3.08
C ILE A 220 35.07 -12.53 4.40
N GLY A 221 34.65 -11.30 4.64
CA GLY A 221 33.76 -10.93 5.73
C GLY A 221 32.69 -10.00 5.20
N SER A 222 31.43 -10.43 5.26
CA SER A 222 30.34 -9.75 4.57
C SER A 222 29.03 -9.90 5.33
N LEU A 223 28.08 -9.05 4.96
CA LEU A 223 26.71 -9.04 5.41
C LEU A 223 25.81 -9.28 4.19
N THR A 224 24.78 -10.11 4.34
CA THR A 224 23.75 -10.26 3.30
C THR A 224 23.02 -8.94 3.11
N LYS A 225 22.66 -8.65 1.86
CA LYS A 225 21.83 -7.48 1.53
C LYS A 225 20.39 -7.63 2.04
N GLY A 226 19.93 -8.86 2.30
CA GLY A 226 18.57 -9.15 2.75
C GLY A 226 18.45 -10.45 3.55
N ALA A 227 17.21 -10.81 3.87
CA ALA A 227 16.83 -12.05 4.53
C ALA A 227 16.36 -13.07 3.49
N SER A 228 16.80 -14.33 3.62
CA SER A 228 16.29 -15.42 2.78
C SER A 228 14.95 -15.92 3.30
N GLU A 229 14.00 -16.14 2.40
CA GLU A 229 12.68 -16.69 2.68
C GLU A 229 12.32 -17.75 1.64
N THR A 230 11.54 -18.74 2.05
CA THR A 230 10.97 -19.75 1.15
C THR A 230 9.46 -19.70 1.31
N ARG A 231 8.73 -19.50 0.20
CA ARG A 231 7.28 -19.64 0.17
C ARG A 231 6.87 -20.84 -0.66
N THR A 232 5.80 -21.49 -0.22
CA THR A 232 5.19 -22.59 -0.95
C THR A 232 3.70 -22.30 -1.13
N PHE A 233 3.25 -22.40 -2.36
CA PHE A 233 1.86 -22.27 -2.77
C PHE A 233 1.41 -23.60 -3.36
N THR A 234 0.12 -23.90 -3.23
CA THR A 234 -0.47 -25.09 -3.85
C THR A 234 -1.64 -24.64 -4.73
N GLY A 235 -1.56 -25.03 -5.99
CA GLY A 235 -2.51 -24.72 -7.04
C GLY A 235 -2.68 -23.24 -7.36
N ARG A 236 -3.70 -22.97 -8.17
CA ARG A 236 -4.12 -21.63 -8.57
C ARG A 236 -5.52 -21.27 -8.07
N SER A 237 -6.08 -22.11 -7.21
CA SER A 237 -7.45 -22.00 -6.74
C SER A 237 -7.54 -22.21 -5.24
N THR A 238 -8.20 -21.30 -4.55
CA THR A 238 -8.53 -21.47 -3.13
C THR A 238 -10.00 -21.87 -3.03
N PHE A 239 -10.28 -22.84 -2.16
CA PHE A 239 -11.64 -23.19 -1.78
C PHE A 239 -12.16 -22.18 -0.76
N GLU A 240 -13.38 -21.71 -0.96
CA GLU A 240 -14.02 -20.72 -0.11
C GLU A 240 -15.45 -21.14 0.22
N THR A 241 -15.86 -20.95 1.47
CA THR A 241 -17.23 -21.11 1.93
C THR A 241 -17.71 -19.76 2.46
N ARG A 242 -18.89 -19.31 2.01
CA ARG A 242 -19.45 -18.01 2.37
C ARG A 242 -20.89 -18.11 2.80
N HIS A 243 -21.21 -17.33 3.82
CA HIS A 243 -22.56 -17.07 4.31
C HIS A 243 -22.79 -15.57 4.13
N ILE A 244 -23.64 -15.21 3.18
CA ILE A 244 -23.95 -13.84 2.81
C ILE A 244 -25.38 -13.57 3.27
N TYR A 245 -25.61 -12.49 3.98
CA TYR A 245 -26.95 -12.16 4.46
C TYR A 245 -27.76 -11.49 3.34
N ASP A 246 -29.06 -11.70 3.36
CA ASP A 246 -30.03 -10.96 2.54
C ASP A 246 -29.87 -9.44 2.64
N THR A 247 -29.46 -8.92 3.80
CA THR A 247 -29.17 -7.50 4.04
C THR A 247 -27.86 -6.99 3.42
N SER A 248 -26.99 -7.89 2.95
CA SER A 248 -25.66 -7.58 2.39
C SER A 248 -25.67 -7.42 0.86
N TYR A 249 -26.78 -6.96 0.28
CA TYR A 249 -26.84 -6.63 -1.14
C TYR A 249 -25.89 -5.48 -1.49
N LEU A 250 -25.52 -5.36 -2.76
CA LEU A 250 -24.60 -4.34 -3.26
C LEU A 250 -25.27 -2.97 -3.30
N LYS A 251 -25.20 -2.26 -2.18
CA LYS A 251 -25.81 -0.95 -2.00
C LYS A 251 -25.20 0.11 -2.92
N MET A 252 -26.02 1.10 -3.30
CA MET A 252 -25.61 2.41 -3.83
C MET A 252 -24.76 2.33 -5.10
N ARG A 253 -24.96 1.30 -5.91
CA ARG A 253 -24.04 0.98 -7.01
C ARG A 253 -24.71 0.67 -8.33
N TYR A 254 -25.81 -0.08 -8.31
CA TYR A 254 -26.49 -0.55 -9.51
C TYR A 254 -27.83 0.14 -9.69
N TYR A 255 -27.99 0.80 -10.83
CA TYR A 255 -29.25 1.43 -11.20
C TYR A 255 -29.64 1.01 -12.62
N ARG A 256 -30.93 0.92 -12.92
CA ARG A 256 -31.37 0.97 -14.32
C ARG A 256 -31.42 2.41 -14.78
N ILE A 257 -31.10 2.64 -16.05
CA ILE A 257 -31.07 4.00 -16.62
C ILE A 257 -32.18 4.25 -17.64
N TYR A 258 -32.94 3.21 -18.00
CA TYR A 258 -34.04 3.29 -18.97
C TYR A 258 -35.37 3.64 -18.29
N PHE A 259 -36.22 4.37 -19.00
CA PHE A 259 -37.54 4.80 -18.52
C PHE A 259 -38.66 3.86 -18.97
N ASP A 260 -38.55 3.28 -20.16
CA ASP A 260 -39.46 2.28 -20.68
C ASP A 260 -38.68 1.02 -21.09
N PRO A 261 -39.05 -0.19 -20.63
CA PRO A 261 -38.37 -1.43 -21.03
C PRO A 261 -38.34 -1.67 -22.56
N SER A 262 -39.26 -1.07 -23.32
CA SER A 262 -39.28 -1.16 -24.78
C SER A 262 -38.16 -0.37 -25.47
N ASP A 263 -37.46 0.50 -24.73
CA ASP A 263 -36.29 1.23 -25.23
C ASP A 263 -35.02 0.35 -25.30
N LEU A 264 -35.03 -0.82 -24.65
CA LEU A 264 -33.90 -1.75 -24.62
C LEU A 264 -33.82 -2.58 -25.92
N PRO A 265 -32.61 -2.91 -26.41
CA PRO A 265 -31.31 -2.46 -25.91
C PRO A 265 -31.04 -0.98 -26.28
N LEU A 266 -30.18 -0.33 -25.50
CA LEU A 266 -29.77 1.05 -25.73
C LEU A 266 -28.72 1.14 -26.85
N ASP A 267 -28.69 2.26 -27.57
CA ASP A 267 -27.64 2.55 -28.56
C ASP A 267 -26.28 2.70 -27.85
N ILE A 268 -25.25 2.08 -28.41
CA ILE A 268 -23.94 1.98 -27.77
C ILE A 268 -23.31 3.37 -27.67
N ALA A 269 -22.76 3.70 -26.51
CA ALA A 269 -22.16 5.00 -26.20
C ALA A 269 -23.12 6.20 -26.34
N SER A 270 -24.43 5.97 -26.29
CA SER A 270 -25.44 7.04 -26.35
C SER A 270 -25.80 7.63 -24.99
N ALA A 271 -25.48 6.95 -23.88
CA ALA A 271 -25.88 7.35 -22.55
C ALA A 271 -25.00 8.50 -22.02
N GLU A 272 -25.65 9.54 -21.52
CA GLU A 272 -25.06 10.66 -20.81
C GLU A 272 -25.52 10.58 -19.36
N VAL A 273 -24.58 10.60 -18.40
CA VAL A 273 -24.86 10.44 -16.97
C VAL A 273 -24.24 11.60 -16.23
N PHE A 274 -25.03 12.20 -15.35
CA PHE A 274 -24.69 13.37 -14.56
C PHE A 274 -25.04 13.11 -13.10
N ILE A 275 -24.19 13.57 -12.19
CA ILE A 275 -24.40 13.44 -10.74
C ILE A 275 -24.24 14.80 -10.09
N ASP A 276 -25.19 15.16 -9.23
CA ASP A 276 -25.05 16.26 -8.26
C ASP A 276 -24.89 15.61 -6.88
N ASP A 277 -23.75 15.84 -6.24
CA ASP A 277 -23.42 15.36 -4.89
C ASP A 277 -23.90 16.30 -3.77
N GLN A 278 -24.53 17.41 -4.17
CA GLN A 278 -24.99 18.52 -3.34
C GLN A 278 -23.89 19.29 -2.61
N ASP A 279 -22.63 19.09 -2.98
CA ASP A 279 -21.50 19.83 -2.40
C ASP A 279 -21.17 21.06 -3.26
N GLY A 280 -21.67 22.21 -2.83
CA GLY A 280 -21.39 23.49 -3.51
C GLY A 280 -19.91 23.87 -3.57
N THR A 281 -19.04 23.27 -2.75
CA THR A 281 -17.64 23.69 -2.62
C THR A 281 -16.73 23.11 -3.71
N ASN A 282 -17.13 22.00 -4.34
CA ASN A 282 -16.31 21.24 -5.29
C ASN A 282 -16.75 21.41 -6.77
N ASN A 283 -17.76 22.24 -7.02
CA ASN A 283 -18.50 22.36 -8.28
C ASN A 283 -17.78 23.13 -9.42
N GLN A 284 -16.44 23.21 -9.44
CA GLN A 284 -15.69 24.05 -10.40
C GLN A 284 -15.85 23.66 -11.87
N ALA A 285 -16.16 22.39 -12.17
CA ALA A 285 -16.35 21.87 -13.54
C ALA A 285 -17.79 21.40 -13.84
N SER A 286 -18.72 21.64 -12.89
CA SER A 286 -20.10 21.20 -12.95
C SER A 286 -20.95 22.03 -13.92
N VAL A 287 -22.10 21.49 -14.32
CA VAL A 287 -23.08 22.15 -15.19
C VAL A 287 -24.37 22.40 -14.41
N GLU A 288 -24.79 23.66 -14.33
CA GLU A 288 -26.10 24.00 -13.79
C GLU A 288 -27.19 23.52 -14.75
N MET A 289 -28.07 22.64 -14.26
CA MET A 289 -29.19 22.14 -15.07
C MET A 289 -30.43 21.88 -14.24
N THR A 290 -31.59 22.01 -14.88
CA THR A 290 -32.87 21.55 -14.34
C THR A 290 -33.21 20.21 -14.96
N VAL A 291 -33.28 19.18 -14.12
CA VAL A 291 -33.56 17.80 -14.51
C VAL A 291 -34.99 17.45 -14.13
N GLN A 292 -35.68 16.74 -15.01
CA GLN A 292 -37.08 16.37 -14.82
C GLN A 292 -37.18 14.99 -14.16
N GLY A 293 -38.12 14.80 -13.26
CA GLY A 293 -38.43 13.51 -12.66
C GLY A 293 -39.66 12.86 -13.27
N GLU A 294 -40.17 11.84 -12.59
CA GLU A 294 -41.50 11.30 -12.86
C GLU A 294 -42.59 12.21 -12.28
N ASN A 295 -43.82 12.11 -12.80
CA ASN A 295 -45.01 12.84 -12.30
C ASN A 295 -44.90 14.38 -12.21
N GLY A 296 -43.98 14.99 -12.97
CA GLY A 296 -43.78 16.44 -12.98
C GLY A 296 -42.83 16.94 -11.87
N ASP A 297 -42.14 16.03 -11.19
CA ASP A 297 -41.04 16.38 -10.29
C ASP A 297 -39.89 17.06 -11.09
N SER A 298 -39.14 17.93 -10.43
CA SER A 298 -37.96 18.56 -11.03
C SER A 298 -36.95 18.93 -9.96
N TYR A 299 -35.68 19.01 -10.35
CA TYR A 299 -34.59 19.43 -9.50
C TYR A 299 -33.63 20.32 -10.30
N SER A 300 -33.17 21.40 -9.68
CA SER A 300 -32.15 22.28 -10.24
C SER A 300 -30.94 22.22 -9.34
N GLY A 301 -29.77 21.95 -9.91
CA GLY A 301 -28.53 21.82 -9.18
C GLY A 301 -27.32 21.86 -10.09
N TRP A 302 -26.17 21.56 -9.52
CA TRP A 302 -24.88 21.58 -10.19
C TRP A 302 -24.42 20.14 -10.41
N PHE A 303 -24.34 19.74 -11.68
CA PHE A 303 -24.16 18.36 -12.04
C PHE A 303 -22.82 18.13 -12.73
N ASP A 304 -22.08 17.15 -12.23
CA ASP A 304 -20.85 16.67 -12.83
C ASP A 304 -21.12 15.56 -13.84
N TYR A 305 -20.58 15.73 -15.04
CA TYR A 305 -20.59 14.69 -16.05
C TYR A 305 -19.75 13.49 -15.60
N GLN A 306 -20.32 12.29 -15.70
CA GLN A 306 -19.64 11.05 -15.39
C GLN A 306 -19.17 10.39 -16.69
N TYR A 307 -17.92 9.93 -16.70
CA TYR A 307 -17.26 9.35 -17.86
C TYR A 307 -17.42 7.82 -17.89
N PRO A 308 -17.95 7.23 -18.98
CA PRO A 308 -18.01 5.78 -19.14
C PRO A 308 -16.62 5.15 -19.05
N ALA A 309 -16.53 3.97 -18.43
CA ALA A 309 -15.32 3.21 -18.15
C ALA A 309 -14.31 3.87 -17.20
N GLU A 310 -14.44 5.15 -16.86
CA GLU A 310 -13.70 5.81 -15.79
C GLU A 310 -14.52 5.76 -14.50
N ASP A 311 -15.72 6.34 -14.50
CA ASP A 311 -16.58 6.50 -13.32
C ASP A 311 -17.61 5.39 -13.17
N TYR A 312 -18.06 4.79 -14.28
CA TYR A 312 -19.04 3.71 -14.28
C TYR A 312 -18.85 2.73 -15.44
N LEU A 313 -19.48 1.56 -15.31
CA LEU A 313 -19.69 0.61 -16.40
C LEU A 313 -21.19 0.57 -16.73
N LEU A 314 -21.54 0.47 -18.01
CA LEU A 314 -22.93 0.41 -18.47
C LEU A 314 -23.14 -0.81 -19.36
N ASP A 315 -24.08 -1.67 -18.97
CA ASP A 315 -24.60 -2.71 -19.83
C ASP A 315 -25.70 -2.11 -20.72
N TYR A 316 -25.38 -1.86 -21.99
CA TYR A 316 -26.33 -1.30 -22.97
C TYR A 316 -27.45 -2.27 -23.34
N THR A 317 -27.26 -3.57 -23.13
CA THR A 317 -28.30 -4.58 -23.42
C THR A 317 -29.37 -4.56 -22.35
N LEU A 318 -28.95 -4.48 -21.09
CA LEU A 318 -29.84 -4.47 -19.92
C LEU A 318 -30.24 -3.07 -19.46
N GLY A 319 -29.55 -2.03 -19.96
CA GLY A 319 -29.71 -0.65 -19.50
C GLY A 319 -29.38 -0.47 -18.01
N VAL A 320 -28.35 -1.17 -17.53
CA VAL A 320 -27.93 -1.17 -16.12
C VAL A 320 -26.57 -0.51 -15.97
N ILE A 321 -26.51 0.54 -15.16
CA ILE A 321 -25.28 1.20 -14.77
C ILE A 321 -24.72 0.60 -13.47
N ASN A 322 -23.40 0.46 -13.42
CA ASN A 322 -22.61 0.03 -12.27
C ASN A 322 -21.57 1.13 -11.98
N PHE A 323 -21.81 1.93 -10.96
CA PHE A 323 -20.87 2.96 -10.54
C PHE A 323 -19.64 2.35 -9.89
N LYS A 324 -18.47 2.93 -10.13
CA LYS A 324 -17.23 2.50 -9.47
C LYS A 324 -17.05 3.09 -8.07
N ARG A 325 -17.73 4.21 -7.79
CA ARG A 325 -17.89 4.79 -6.44
C ARG A 325 -19.27 4.48 -5.88
N GLY A 326 -19.42 4.56 -4.56
CA GLY A 326 -20.73 4.57 -3.94
C GLY A 326 -21.49 5.84 -4.30
N ILE A 327 -22.78 5.72 -4.62
CA ILE A 327 -23.70 6.83 -4.83
C ILE A 327 -24.44 7.10 -3.52
N GLU A 328 -24.06 8.18 -2.84
CA GLU A 328 -24.61 8.50 -1.52
C GLU A 328 -26.11 8.82 -1.58
N ASP A 329 -26.77 8.71 -0.43
CA ASP A 329 -28.21 8.84 -0.35
C ASP A 329 -28.70 10.23 -0.80
N ASN A 330 -27.97 11.30 -0.51
CA ASN A 330 -28.28 12.67 -0.93
C ASN A 330 -28.07 12.95 -2.43
N PHE A 331 -27.34 12.10 -3.16
CA PHE A 331 -26.98 12.37 -4.56
C PHE A 331 -28.20 12.36 -5.49
N ILE A 332 -28.11 13.14 -6.57
CA ILE A 332 -29.08 13.16 -7.65
C ILE A 332 -28.41 12.63 -8.90
N ILE A 333 -29.01 11.61 -9.53
CA ILE A 333 -28.52 11.07 -10.80
C ILE A 333 -29.47 11.50 -11.91
N ALA A 334 -28.93 12.16 -12.93
CA ALA A 334 -29.64 12.52 -14.14
C ALA A 334 -29.03 11.83 -15.36
N VAL A 335 -29.91 11.30 -16.22
CA VAL A 335 -29.48 10.54 -17.40
C VAL A 335 -30.23 10.99 -18.66
N SER A 336 -29.58 10.75 -19.80
CA SER A 336 -30.25 10.61 -21.08
C SER A 336 -29.59 9.50 -21.89
N TYR A 337 -30.31 8.92 -22.84
CA TYR A 337 -29.79 7.85 -23.70
C TYR A 337 -30.49 7.86 -25.05
N ARG A 338 -30.05 7.00 -25.98
CA ARG A 338 -30.80 6.69 -27.20
C ARG A 338 -31.14 5.22 -27.27
N ASP A 339 -32.28 4.90 -27.85
CA ASP A 339 -32.64 3.52 -28.20
C ASP A 339 -31.99 3.11 -29.53
N THR A 340 -32.17 1.84 -29.93
CA THR A 340 -31.66 1.33 -31.22
C THR A 340 -32.26 1.98 -32.47
N SER A 341 -33.37 2.71 -32.34
CA SER A 341 -33.92 3.54 -33.43
C SER A 341 -33.27 4.92 -33.49
N SER A 342 -32.30 5.19 -32.61
CA SER A 342 -31.61 6.46 -32.41
C SER A 342 -32.48 7.58 -31.86
N ASP A 343 -33.67 7.26 -31.34
CA ASP A 343 -34.53 8.23 -30.65
C ASP A 343 -33.95 8.52 -29.26
N ARG A 344 -33.94 9.80 -28.86
CA ARG A 344 -33.36 10.25 -27.59
C ARG A 344 -34.40 10.26 -26.48
N HIS A 345 -34.00 9.78 -25.30
CA HIS A 345 -34.83 9.71 -24.11
C HIS A 345 -34.12 10.39 -22.92
N PRO A 346 -34.75 11.39 -22.26
CA PRO A 346 -35.95 12.07 -22.71
C PRO A 346 -35.69 12.84 -24.03
N ALA A 347 -36.76 13.16 -24.77
CA ALA A 347 -36.65 13.88 -26.04
C ALA A 347 -35.88 15.21 -25.93
N GLU A 348 -35.99 15.89 -24.78
CA GLU A 348 -35.23 17.10 -24.44
C GLU A 348 -34.75 17.04 -22.98
N GLY A 349 -33.59 17.64 -22.69
CA GLY A 349 -33.03 17.72 -21.34
C GLY A 349 -32.54 16.39 -20.78
N TYR A 350 -32.63 16.22 -19.47
CA TYR A 350 -32.26 14.98 -18.76
C TYR A 350 -33.37 14.60 -17.79
N ARG A 351 -33.43 13.31 -17.47
CA ARG A 351 -34.38 12.78 -16.49
C ARG A 351 -33.65 12.16 -15.30
N MET A 352 -34.18 12.41 -14.11
CA MET A 352 -33.68 11.86 -12.85
C MET A 352 -34.02 10.38 -12.73
N ILE A 353 -33.07 9.59 -12.27
CA ILE A 353 -33.27 8.19 -11.86
C ILE A 353 -32.99 7.98 -10.37
N LYS A 354 -32.49 9.00 -9.69
CA LYS A 354 -32.34 9.07 -8.24
C LYS A 354 -32.45 10.53 -7.82
N LYS A 355 -33.14 10.79 -6.72
CA LYS A 355 -33.21 12.09 -6.06
C LYS A 355 -33.27 11.89 -4.56
N LYS A 356 -32.16 12.13 -3.84
CA LYS A 356 -32.10 11.90 -2.39
C LYS A 356 -32.57 10.47 -1.99
N GLN A 357 -32.98 10.27 -0.74
CA GLN A 357 -33.68 9.07 -0.28
C GLN A 357 -35.20 9.19 -0.57
N ASP A 358 -35.55 9.35 -1.85
CA ASP A 358 -36.95 9.40 -2.29
C ASP A 358 -37.38 8.04 -2.85
N SER A 359 -38.33 7.41 -2.14
CA SER A 359 -38.90 6.11 -2.52
C SER A 359 -39.54 6.08 -3.92
N HIS A 360 -39.87 7.23 -4.50
CA HIS A 360 -40.40 7.29 -5.86
C HIS A 360 -39.40 6.78 -6.90
N TYR A 361 -38.10 6.87 -6.61
CA TYR A 361 -37.01 6.45 -7.48
C TYR A 361 -36.44 5.08 -7.10
N ASP A 362 -37.00 4.39 -6.09
CA ASP A 362 -36.55 3.06 -5.66
C ASP A 362 -36.60 2.03 -6.80
N ASN A 363 -37.58 2.16 -7.69
CA ASN A 363 -37.73 1.31 -8.88
C ASN A 363 -36.56 1.43 -9.87
N TYR A 364 -35.68 2.43 -9.75
CA TYR A 364 -34.46 2.51 -10.55
C TYR A 364 -33.29 1.81 -9.87
N TYR A 365 -33.36 1.60 -8.55
CA TYR A 365 -32.27 1.09 -7.74
C TYR A 365 -32.35 -0.43 -7.61
N LEU A 366 -31.32 -1.12 -8.10
CA LEU A 366 -31.34 -2.57 -8.19
C LEU A 366 -30.77 -3.22 -6.93
N LYS A 367 -31.65 -3.63 -6.01
CA LYS A 367 -31.31 -4.19 -4.69
C LYS A 367 -31.19 -5.73 -4.68
N ASN A 368 -31.08 -6.34 -5.86
CA ASN A 368 -31.10 -7.79 -6.08
C ASN A 368 -29.74 -8.43 -6.40
N ARG A 369 -28.65 -7.71 -6.12
CA ARG A 369 -27.27 -8.13 -6.43
C ARG A 369 -26.45 -8.35 -5.16
N TYR A 370 -25.67 -9.43 -5.13
CA TYR A 370 -24.85 -9.81 -3.97
C TYR A 370 -23.44 -10.16 -4.42
N TYR A 371 -22.43 -9.69 -3.70
CA TYR A 371 -21.04 -10.09 -3.94
C TYR A 371 -20.74 -11.39 -3.20
N LEU A 372 -20.24 -12.38 -3.93
CA LEU A 372 -19.99 -13.72 -3.43
C LEU A 372 -18.74 -13.82 -2.54
N GLY A 373 -17.88 -12.80 -2.57
CA GLY A 373 -16.66 -12.73 -1.75
C GLY A 373 -15.37 -12.74 -2.57
N SER A 374 -15.41 -13.37 -3.75
CA SER A 374 -14.27 -13.51 -4.65
C SER A 374 -14.67 -13.37 -6.12
N ARG A 375 -13.70 -12.97 -6.96
CA ARG A 375 -13.81 -12.92 -8.42
C ARG A 375 -13.19 -14.17 -9.07
N ARG A 376 -13.50 -14.43 -10.35
CA ARG A 376 -13.00 -15.58 -11.12
C ARG A 376 -13.26 -16.90 -10.40
N ILE A 377 -14.50 -17.03 -9.98
CA ILE A 377 -15.05 -18.24 -9.39
C ILE A 377 -15.11 -19.32 -10.48
N GLN A 378 -14.70 -20.53 -10.13
CA GLN A 378 -14.87 -21.71 -10.97
C GLN A 378 -16.32 -22.17 -10.81
N ASP A 379 -16.99 -22.40 -11.94
CA ASP A 379 -18.36 -22.89 -11.99
C ASP A 379 -18.45 -24.39 -11.69
N ASP A 380 -17.37 -25.13 -11.96
CA ASP A 380 -17.19 -26.52 -11.53
C ASP A 380 -17.36 -26.67 -10.01
N ASP A 381 -18.27 -27.54 -9.58
CA ASP A 381 -18.62 -27.80 -8.17
C ASP A 381 -19.10 -26.57 -7.38
N PHE A 382 -19.53 -25.50 -8.05
CA PHE A 382 -20.12 -24.33 -7.41
C PHE A 382 -21.46 -24.69 -6.73
N ILE A 383 -21.56 -24.45 -5.43
CA ILE A 383 -22.78 -24.64 -4.66
C ILE A 383 -23.32 -23.27 -4.29
N LEU A 384 -24.62 -23.04 -4.52
CA LEU A 384 -25.33 -21.88 -4.01
C LEU A 384 -26.72 -22.27 -3.52
N ARG A 385 -27.04 -21.85 -2.29
CA ARG A 385 -28.32 -22.10 -1.64
C ARG A 385 -28.84 -20.83 -0.97
N ILE A 386 -30.15 -20.64 -0.98
CA ILE A 386 -30.81 -19.64 -0.12
C ILE A 386 -31.45 -20.40 1.03
N LEU A 387 -31.08 -20.04 2.26
CA LEU A 387 -31.52 -20.66 3.49
C LEU A 387 -32.35 -19.67 4.31
N ASN A 388 -33.36 -20.14 5.03
CA ASN A 388 -33.96 -19.33 6.09
C ASN A 388 -33.15 -19.42 7.41
N LEU A 389 -33.54 -18.64 8.43
CA LEU A 389 -32.89 -18.67 9.76
C LEU A 389 -32.90 -20.04 10.46
N SER A 390 -33.79 -20.97 10.08
CA SER A 390 -33.79 -22.34 10.63
C SER A 390 -32.88 -23.30 9.86
N GLY A 391 -32.14 -22.82 8.85
CA GLY A 391 -31.29 -23.62 7.97
C GLY A 391 -32.06 -24.45 6.93
N ARG A 392 -33.35 -24.16 6.71
CA ARG A 392 -34.14 -24.82 5.67
C ARG A 392 -33.77 -24.20 4.32
N VAL A 393 -33.45 -25.05 3.35
CA VAL A 393 -33.20 -24.67 1.95
C VAL A 393 -34.49 -24.21 1.29
N LEU A 394 -34.49 -22.98 0.79
CA LEU A 394 -35.57 -22.37 0.00
C LEU A 394 -35.26 -22.34 -1.48
N PHE A 395 -33.97 -22.36 -1.83
CA PHE A 395 -33.48 -22.48 -3.21
C PHE A 395 -32.13 -23.21 -3.20
N ASP A 396 -31.91 -24.07 -4.18
CA ASP A 396 -30.61 -24.70 -4.46
C ASP A 396 -30.33 -24.60 -5.96
N LEU A 397 -29.25 -23.92 -6.33
CA LEU A 397 -28.89 -23.69 -7.73
C LEU A 397 -28.65 -25.01 -8.48
N SER A 398 -28.09 -26.02 -7.80
CA SER A 398 -27.80 -27.35 -8.35
C SER A 398 -29.07 -28.10 -8.76
N PHE A 399 -30.20 -27.73 -8.18
CA PHE A 399 -31.52 -28.32 -8.40
C PHE A 399 -32.55 -27.23 -8.76
N SER A 400 -32.14 -26.21 -9.51
CA SER A 400 -32.99 -25.05 -9.83
C SER A 400 -34.35 -25.40 -10.46
N GLU A 401 -34.44 -26.51 -11.20
CA GLU A 401 -35.71 -27.02 -11.76
C GLU A 401 -36.76 -27.38 -10.70
N ASP A 402 -36.33 -27.74 -9.48
CA ASP A 402 -37.22 -28.05 -8.35
C ASP A 402 -37.79 -26.79 -7.67
N TYR A 403 -37.29 -25.61 -8.05
CA TYR A 403 -37.65 -24.30 -7.46
C TYR A 403 -38.08 -23.29 -8.55
N PRO A 404 -39.15 -23.56 -9.32
CA PRO A 404 -39.57 -22.71 -10.45
C PRO A 404 -40.03 -21.30 -10.06
N GLU A 405 -40.30 -21.07 -8.78
CA GLU A 405 -40.55 -19.76 -8.20
C GLU A 405 -39.29 -18.87 -8.18
N TYR A 406 -38.09 -19.45 -8.21
CA TYR A 406 -36.83 -18.73 -8.23
C TYR A 406 -36.15 -18.75 -9.59
N GLN A 407 -35.46 -17.66 -9.91
CA GLN A 407 -34.51 -17.56 -11.00
C GLN A 407 -33.33 -16.71 -10.54
N VAL A 408 -32.12 -17.27 -10.64
CA VAL A 408 -30.87 -16.57 -10.27
C VAL A 408 -29.85 -16.69 -11.39
N GLU A 409 -28.96 -15.70 -11.48
CA GLU A 409 -27.80 -15.72 -12.36
C GLU A 409 -26.54 -15.45 -11.53
N VAL A 410 -25.45 -16.14 -11.86
CA VAL A 410 -24.15 -15.91 -11.24
C VAL A 410 -23.19 -15.41 -12.32
N ASP A 411 -22.62 -14.23 -12.09
CA ASP A 411 -21.46 -13.75 -12.81
C ASP A 411 -20.21 -14.29 -12.12
N TYR A 412 -19.67 -15.39 -12.64
CA TYR A 412 -18.54 -16.10 -12.05
C TYR A 412 -17.24 -15.29 -12.13
N ASP A 413 -17.08 -14.46 -13.15
CA ASP A 413 -15.89 -13.63 -13.32
C ASP A 413 -15.88 -12.48 -12.31
N GLU A 414 -17.02 -11.77 -12.15
CA GLU A 414 -17.14 -10.67 -11.20
C GLU A 414 -17.51 -11.10 -9.77
N GLY A 415 -17.91 -12.36 -9.58
CA GLY A 415 -18.36 -12.88 -8.29
C GLY A 415 -19.69 -12.28 -7.85
N ILE A 416 -20.62 -12.06 -8.77
CA ILE A 416 -21.89 -11.35 -8.49
C ILE A 416 -23.07 -12.30 -8.70
N LEU A 417 -23.82 -12.54 -7.64
CA LEU A 417 -25.13 -13.17 -7.71
C LEU A 417 -26.21 -12.13 -8.04
N ARG A 418 -27.09 -12.47 -8.97
CA ARG A 418 -28.31 -11.73 -9.34
C ARG A 418 -29.53 -12.60 -9.06
N ILE A 419 -30.50 -12.08 -8.31
CA ILE A 419 -31.80 -12.74 -8.14
C ILE A 419 -32.79 -12.10 -9.11
N LEU A 420 -33.11 -12.79 -10.20
CA LEU A 420 -33.99 -12.29 -11.27
C LEU A 420 -35.47 -12.56 -11.02
N LYS A 421 -35.76 -13.58 -10.21
CA LYS A 421 -37.11 -13.93 -9.77
C LYS A 421 -36.99 -14.53 -8.37
N PRO A 422 -37.53 -13.88 -7.34
CA PRO A 422 -37.58 -14.42 -5.98
C PRO A 422 -38.90 -15.16 -5.75
N SER A 423 -39.03 -15.85 -4.60
CA SER A 423 -40.32 -16.35 -4.12
C SER A 423 -41.30 -15.24 -3.74
N GLU A 424 -40.78 -14.04 -3.52
CA GLU A 424 -41.52 -12.82 -3.20
C GLU A 424 -42.00 -12.11 -4.48
N VAL A 425 -42.85 -11.10 -4.32
CA VAL A 425 -43.55 -10.45 -5.45
C VAL A 425 -42.63 -9.56 -6.29
N ASP A 426 -41.51 -9.09 -5.73
CA ASP A 426 -40.65 -8.08 -6.34
C ASP A 426 -39.21 -8.59 -6.60
N PRO A 427 -38.78 -8.73 -7.86
CA PRO A 427 -37.42 -9.08 -8.22
C PRO A 427 -36.34 -8.05 -7.96
N GLU A 428 -36.68 -6.76 -7.85
CA GLU A 428 -35.72 -5.71 -7.51
C GLU A 428 -35.45 -5.72 -5.99
N GLU A 429 -36.43 -6.19 -5.21
CA GLU A 429 -36.41 -6.36 -3.77
C GLU A 429 -36.65 -7.81 -3.33
N PRO A 430 -35.75 -8.75 -3.68
CA PRO A 430 -35.97 -10.18 -3.46
C PRO A 430 -36.16 -10.61 -2.00
N PHE A 431 -35.72 -9.80 -1.05
CA PHE A 431 -35.94 -10.03 0.38
C PHE A 431 -36.55 -8.77 1.02
N PRO A 432 -37.89 -8.63 1.08
CA PRO A 432 -38.56 -7.38 1.45
C PRO A 432 -38.16 -6.80 2.81
N GLU A 433 -37.79 -7.65 3.76
CA GLU A 433 -37.35 -7.22 5.09
C GLU A 433 -35.88 -6.78 5.14
N ALA A 434 -35.10 -6.95 4.07
CA ALA A 434 -33.65 -6.71 4.07
C ALA A 434 -33.24 -5.25 3.80
N TYR A 435 -34.20 -4.35 3.54
CA TYR A 435 -33.95 -3.00 3.07
C TYR A 435 -34.17 -1.92 4.17
N PRO A 436 -33.52 -0.74 4.06
CA PRO A 436 -33.74 0.38 4.97
C PRO A 436 -35.22 0.80 5.09
N PRO A 437 -35.61 1.51 6.16
CA PRO A 437 -34.77 2.04 7.24
C PRO A 437 -34.45 1.01 8.35
N PHE A 438 -35.20 -0.09 8.45
CA PHE A 438 -35.03 -1.11 9.50
C PHE A 438 -34.78 -2.49 8.88
N PRO A 439 -33.58 -2.75 8.33
CA PRO A 439 -33.28 -4.02 7.70
C PRO A 439 -33.24 -5.15 8.74
N LEU A 440 -34.01 -6.20 8.49
CA LEU A 440 -34.09 -7.41 9.29
C LEU A 440 -33.55 -8.60 8.48
N HIS A 441 -32.53 -9.25 9.02
CA HIS A 441 -31.98 -10.48 8.45
C HIS A 441 -32.95 -11.65 8.61
N ARG A 442 -33.36 -12.27 7.50
CA ARG A 442 -34.28 -13.43 7.45
C ARG A 442 -33.71 -14.61 6.67
N TYR A 443 -32.82 -14.32 5.72
CA TYR A 443 -32.30 -15.32 4.79
C TYR A 443 -30.78 -15.22 4.65
N THR A 444 -30.14 -16.38 4.52
CA THR A 444 -28.70 -16.50 4.27
C THR A 444 -28.50 -17.13 2.90
N ILE A 445 -27.77 -16.44 2.02
CA ILE A 445 -27.21 -16.99 0.81
C ILE A 445 -25.92 -17.73 1.19
N TYR A 446 -25.93 -19.04 1.04
CA TYR A 446 -24.81 -19.93 1.29
C TYR A 446 -24.14 -20.28 -0.03
N SER A 447 -22.80 -20.16 -0.10
CA SER A 447 -22.04 -20.58 -1.27
C SER A 447 -20.75 -21.32 -0.94
N GLU A 448 -20.42 -22.33 -1.72
CA GLU A 448 -19.12 -23.02 -1.71
C GLU A 448 -18.54 -22.99 -3.12
N TYR A 449 -17.28 -22.59 -3.26
CA TYR A 449 -16.65 -22.52 -4.58
C TYR A 449 -15.13 -22.50 -4.51
N HIS A 450 -14.50 -22.76 -5.65
CA HIS A 450 -13.09 -22.48 -5.89
C HIS A 450 -12.93 -21.18 -6.67
N HIS A 451 -11.91 -20.37 -6.40
CA HIS A 451 -11.65 -19.15 -7.18
C HIS A 451 -10.18 -18.98 -7.52
N GLY A 452 -9.90 -18.37 -8.67
CA GLY A 452 -8.55 -18.21 -9.20
C GLY A 452 -7.69 -17.17 -8.45
N ILE A 453 -6.38 -17.45 -8.30
CA ILE A 453 -5.35 -16.48 -7.87
C ILE A 453 -4.50 -16.06 -9.09
N ASP A 454 -4.35 -14.75 -9.33
CA ASP A 454 -3.57 -14.22 -10.48
C ASP A 454 -2.08 -14.09 -10.20
N ALA A 455 -1.76 -13.75 -8.96
CA ALA A 455 -0.41 -13.48 -8.54
C ALA A 455 -0.20 -14.04 -7.14
N PHE A 456 0.98 -14.62 -6.94
CA PHE A 456 1.43 -15.11 -5.65
C PHE A 456 2.27 -14.02 -5.00
N PHE A 457 1.82 -13.55 -3.84
CA PHE A 457 2.57 -12.55 -3.10
C PHE A 457 3.72 -13.21 -2.32
N LEU A 458 4.94 -12.72 -2.58
CA LEU A 458 6.16 -13.11 -1.89
C LEU A 458 6.44 -12.10 -0.77
N SER A 459 7.39 -11.19 -0.95
CA SER A 459 7.63 -10.09 -0.01
C SER A 459 7.96 -8.85 -0.84
N PRO A 460 7.70 -7.62 -0.34
CA PRO A 460 8.17 -6.42 -1.02
C PRO A 460 9.71 -6.35 -0.97
N ASP A 461 10.29 -5.55 -1.86
CA ASP A 461 11.74 -5.30 -1.95
C ASP A 461 12.60 -6.58 -2.06
N ILE A 462 12.21 -7.50 -2.95
CA ILE A 462 13.02 -8.67 -3.29
C ILE A 462 14.34 -8.21 -3.91
N ILE A 463 15.43 -8.89 -3.56
CA ILE A 463 16.74 -8.67 -4.16
C ILE A 463 16.72 -9.24 -5.58
N PRO A 464 16.95 -8.41 -6.61
CA PRO A 464 16.90 -8.86 -8.00
C PRO A 464 17.84 -10.05 -8.28
N GLY A 465 17.33 -11.07 -8.99
CA GLY A 465 18.07 -12.29 -9.34
C GLY A 465 18.32 -13.26 -8.19
N SER A 466 17.78 -12.99 -6.98
CA SER A 466 17.90 -13.90 -5.85
C SER A 466 16.91 -15.07 -5.89
N GLU A 467 15.85 -14.95 -6.69
CA GLU A 467 14.75 -15.90 -6.71
C GLU A 467 15.07 -17.21 -7.43
N LYS A 468 14.52 -18.31 -6.94
CA LYS A 468 14.46 -19.61 -7.60
C LYS A 468 13.04 -20.12 -7.48
N VAL A 469 12.31 -20.10 -8.59
CA VAL A 469 10.92 -20.55 -8.68
C VAL A 469 10.89 -21.99 -9.18
N TYR A 470 10.24 -22.87 -8.43
CA TYR A 470 10.02 -24.27 -8.78
C TYR A 470 8.52 -24.52 -8.93
N MET A 471 8.13 -25.29 -9.95
CA MET A 471 6.79 -25.80 -10.15
C MET A 471 6.86 -27.32 -10.24
N ASP A 472 6.21 -28.03 -9.31
CA ASP A 472 6.30 -29.49 -9.15
C ASP A 472 7.75 -30.00 -9.08
N GLY A 473 8.63 -29.19 -8.48
CA GLY A 473 10.06 -29.46 -8.36
C GLY A 473 10.91 -29.12 -9.60
N GLN A 474 10.31 -28.73 -10.73
CA GLN A 474 11.03 -28.23 -11.89
C GLN A 474 11.39 -26.75 -11.71
N LEU A 475 12.68 -26.41 -11.84
CA LEU A 475 13.15 -25.02 -11.81
C LEU A 475 12.68 -24.29 -13.09
N LEU A 476 12.11 -23.10 -12.88
CA LEU A 476 11.57 -22.24 -13.93
C LEU A 476 12.49 -21.05 -14.22
N THR A 477 12.31 -20.44 -15.39
CA THR A 477 13.12 -19.31 -15.85
C THR A 477 12.32 -18.00 -15.87
N ARG A 478 12.86 -16.94 -15.27
CA ARG A 478 12.28 -15.59 -15.29
C ARG A 478 12.11 -15.08 -16.72
N ASP A 479 11.04 -14.32 -16.96
CA ASP A 479 10.66 -13.71 -18.24
C ASP A 479 10.38 -14.72 -19.37
N VAL A 480 10.39 -16.02 -19.07
CA VAL A 480 10.03 -17.11 -20.00
C VAL A 480 8.86 -17.91 -19.42
N ASP A 481 8.97 -18.35 -18.17
CA ASP A 481 7.95 -19.14 -17.47
C ASP A 481 7.14 -18.27 -16.49
N TYR A 482 7.76 -17.26 -15.88
CA TYR A 482 7.14 -16.40 -14.87
C TYR A 482 7.64 -14.95 -14.94
N LEU A 483 6.85 -14.02 -14.39
CA LEU A 483 7.19 -12.62 -14.15
C LEU A 483 7.23 -12.36 -12.64
N LEU A 484 8.24 -11.62 -12.18
CA LEU A 484 8.36 -11.22 -10.78
C LEU A 484 8.64 -9.72 -10.72
N ASP A 485 7.72 -8.99 -10.10
CA ASP A 485 7.93 -7.60 -9.72
C ASP A 485 8.67 -7.55 -8.38
N TYR A 486 9.93 -7.12 -8.41
CA TYR A 486 10.79 -7.12 -7.23
C TYR A 486 10.36 -6.10 -6.16
N SER A 487 9.72 -5.00 -6.57
CA SER A 487 9.33 -3.93 -5.64
C SER A 487 8.11 -4.33 -4.81
N SER A 488 7.08 -4.84 -5.48
CA SER A 488 5.82 -5.23 -4.89
C SER A 488 5.80 -6.67 -4.39
N GLY A 489 6.71 -7.53 -4.89
CA GLY A 489 6.79 -8.92 -4.47
C GLY A 489 5.78 -9.85 -5.15
N PHE A 490 5.06 -9.39 -6.17
CA PHE A 490 4.09 -10.21 -6.88
C PHE A 490 4.74 -11.07 -7.95
N LEU A 491 4.53 -12.38 -7.85
CA LEU A 491 4.92 -13.40 -8.82
C LEU A 491 3.71 -13.82 -9.64
N SER A 492 3.80 -13.75 -10.97
CA SER A 492 2.79 -14.27 -11.90
C SER A 492 3.42 -15.21 -12.92
N PHE A 493 2.63 -16.12 -13.51
CA PHE A 493 3.12 -17.08 -14.49
C PHE A 493 2.67 -16.70 -15.90
N ILE A 494 3.57 -16.84 -16.88
CA ILE A 494 3.29 -16.47 -18.28
C ILE A 494 2.27 -17.43 -18.92
N ASP A 495 2.40 -18.73 -18.62
CA ASP A 495 1.40 -19.73 -18.98
C ASP A 495 0.75 -20.29 -17.71
N PRO A 496 -0.25 -19.57 -17.17
CA PRO A 496 -0.84 -19.94 -15.90
C PRO A 496 -1.74 -21.19 -16.04
N GLY A 497 -2.05 -21.65 -17.26
CA GLY A 497 -2.84 -22.87 -17.53
C GLY A 497 -2.13 -24.18 -17.13
N ARG A 498 -0.82 -24.11 -16.83
CA ARG A 498 -0.02 -25.25 -16.36
C ARG A 498 -0.18 -25.54 -14.86
N ILE A 499 -0.82 -24.66 -14.11
CA ILE A 499 -1.00 -24.79 -12.66
C ILE A 499 -2.36 -25.45 -12.40
N THR A 500 -2.35 -26.70 -11.96
CA THR A 500 -3.56 -27.42 -11.52
C THR A 500 -3.76 -27.23 -10.00
N PRO A 501 -4.93 -27.59 -9.42
CA PRO A 501 -5.14 -27.48 -7.97
C PRO A 501 -4.07 -28.19 -7.11
N ASP A 502 -3.44 -29.23 -7.64
CA ASP A 502 -2.43 -30.02 -6.93
C ASP A 502 -0.99 -29.54 -7.18
N THR A 503 -0.77 -28.60 -8.11
CA THR A 503 0.56 -28.11 -8.47
C THR A 503 1.22 -27.42 -7.29
N VAL A 504 2.44 -27.83 -6.91
CA VAL A 504 3.19 -27.21 -5.83
C VAL A 504 4.18 -26.21 -6.40
N ILE A 505 4.00 -24.93 -6.05
CA ILE A 505 4.90 -23.84 -6.42
C ILE A 505 5.76 -23.51 -5.21
N LYS A 506 7.06 -23.72 -5.31
CA LYS A 506 8.03 -23.35 -4.26
C LYS A 506 8.89 -22.21 -4.76
N VAL A 507 9.06 -21.16 -3.97
CA VAL A 507 9.90 -20.02 -4.31
C VAL A 507 10.90 -19.79 -3.19
N ASP A 508 12.18 -19.91 -3.51
CA ASP A 508 13.27 -19.50 -2.61
C ASP A 508 13.77 -18.13 -3.06
N TYR A 509 13.83 -17.12 -2.20
CA TYR A 509 14.25 -15.75 -2.59
C TYR A 509 14.89 -15.00 -1.42
N GLU A 510 15.52 -13.85 -1.70
CA GLU A 510 15.98 -12.90 -0.67
C GLU A 510 15.26 -11.57 -0.81
N TRP A 511 14.95 -10.93 0.31
CA TRP A 511 14.28 -9.62 0.31
C TRP A 511 14.85 -8.69 1.37
N MET A 512 14.66 -7.38 1.18
CA MET A 512 15.10 -6.35 2.10
C MET A 512 13.97 -5.96 3.06
N PRO A 513 13.99 -6.45 4.31
CA PRO A 513 13.03 -6.00 5.32
C PRO A 513 13.13 -4.50 5.60
N PHE A 514 11.97 -3.85 5.72
CA PHE A 514 11.82 -2.42 6.04
C PHE A 514 12.65 -2.02 7.28
N MET A 515 12.63 -2.88 8.30
CA MET A 515 13.56 -2.91 9.43
C MET A 515 14.10 -4.34 9.59
N GLY A 516 15.26 -4.66 9.01
CA GLY A 516 15.90 -5.93 9.30
C GLY A 516 17.40 -5.89 9.36
N ARG A 517 17.93 -6.89 10.05
CA ARG A 517 19.34 -7.02 10.39
C ARG A 517 20.01 -7.85 9.30
N ALA A 518 21.14 -7.40 8.79
CA ALA A 518 21.91 -8.15 7.81
C ALA A 518 22.52 -9.43 8.41
N ALA A 519 22.65 -10.49 7.61
CA ALA A 519 23.14 -11.79 8.07
C ALA A 519 24.65 -11.91 7.79
N PRO A 520 25.50 -12.22 8.78
CA PRO A 520 26.94 -12.32 8.56
C PRO A 520 27.34 -13.58 7.79
N ILE A 521 28.23 -13.40 6.82
CA ILE A 521 28.95 -14.45 6.10
C ILE A 521 30.44 -14.23 6.27
N LEU A 522 31.13 -15.25 6.78
CA LEU A 522 32.59 -15.29 6.94
C LEU A 522 33.14 -16.46 6.14
N GLY A 523 34.18 -16.22 5.35
CA GLY A 523 34.85 -17.23 4.55
C GLY A 523 36.37 -17.07 4.62
N VAL A 524 37.09 -18.19 4.64
CA VAL A 524 38.54 -18.21 4.48
C VAL A 524 38.93 -19.38 3.59
N ARG A 525 39.83 -19.14 2.65
CA ARG A 525 40.43 -20.15 1.80
C ARG A 525 41.95 -20.01 1.83
N GLY A 526 42.64 -21.12 2.02
CA GLY A 526 44.08 -21.22 1.86
C GLY A 526 44.40 -22.18 0.74
N GLU A 527 45.29 -21.79 -0.15
CA GLU A 527 45.66 -22.57 -1.32
C GLU A 527 47.18 -22.59 -1.47
N TYR A 528 47.74 -23.80 -1.55
CA TYR A 528 49.17 -24.01 -1.68
C TYR A 528 49.51 -24.54 -3.07
N PHE A 529 50.34 -23.81 -3.81
CA PHE A 529 50.82 -24.19 -5.13
C PHE A 529 52.14 -24.96 -5.00
N PHE A 530 52.11 -26.27 -5.27
CA PHE A 530 53.32 -27.10 -5.23
C PHE A 530 54.25 -26.78 -6.41
N GLN A 531 53.66 -26.59 -7.58
CA GLN A 531 54.30 -26.22 -8.84
C GLN A 531 53.22 -25.68 -9.79
N GLU A 532 53.62 -25.24 -10.97
CA GLU A 532 52.67 -24.85 -12.01
C GLU A 532 51.76 -26.03 -12.37
N GLY A 533 50.44 -25.82 -12.30
CA GLY A 533 49.45 -26.89 -12.51
C GLY A 533 49.30 -27.88 -11.35
N ALA A 534 49.75 -27.61 -10.12
CA ALA A 534 49.43 -28.47 -8.98
C ALA A 534 49.13 -27.65 -7.71
N SER A 535 47.90 -27.73 -7.19
CA SER A 535 47.46 -27.00 -6.00
C SER A 535 46.69 -27.88 -5.00
N LEU A 536 46.75 -27.47 -3.74
CA LEU A 536 45.93 -27.98 -2.63
C LEU A 536 45.19 -26.80 -2.01
N GLY A 537 43.87 -26.82 -2.09
CA GLY A 537 42.96 -25.85 -1.48
C GLY A 537 42.36 -26.37 -0.17
N SER A 538 42.11 -25.46 0.76
CA SER A 538 41.31 -25.69 1.97
C SER A 538 40.39 -24.50 2.19
N THR A 539 39.10 -24.76 2.32
CA THR A 539 38.06 -23.73 2.46
C THR A 539 37.29 -23.92 3.76
N PHE A 540 36.96 -22.83 4.43
CA PHE A 540 36.00 -22.78 5.52
C PHE A 540 35.04 -21.61 5.33
N VAL A 541 33.74 -21.86 5.46
CA VAL A 541 32.69 -20.84 5.37
C VAL A 541 31.71 -20.98 6.54
N SER A 542 31.28 -19.86 7.09
CA SER A 542 30.28 -19.73 8.13
C SER A 542 29.25 -18.69 7.74
N HIS A 543 27.99 -19.07 7.74
CA HIS A 543 26.83 -18.21 7.53
C HIS A 543 25.89 -18.34 8.73
N ALA A 544 25.31 -17.23 9.18
CA ALA A 544 24.29 -17.24 10.22
C ALA A 544 23.17 -16.25 9.87
N SER A 545 21.92 -16.68 10.04
CA SER A 545 20.76 -15.79 9.98
C SER A 545 20.86 -14.70 11.06
N PRO A 546 20.19 -13.56 10.85
CA PRO A 546 20.18 -12.50 11.84
C PRO A 546 19.52 -12.98 13.15
N ARG A 547 20.02 -12.49 14.29
CA ARG A 547 19.44 -12.85 15.59
C ARG A 547 18.10 -12.15 15.80
N THR A 548 17.05 -12.92 16.06
CA THR A 548 15.74 -12.43 16.49
C THR A 548 15.71 -12.24 18.01
N ARG A 549 14.91 -11.28 18.49
CA ARG A 549 14.65 -11.11 19.93
C ARG A 549 13.41 -11.90 20.37
N GLU A 550 12.46 -12.05 19.47
CA GLU A 550 11.19 -12.75 19.68
C GLU A 550 11.23 -14.16 19.10
N VAL A 551 10.28 -14.97 19.56
CA VAL A 551 10.10 -16.35 19.08
C VAL A 551 9.65 -16.30 17.62
N PRO A 552 10.45 -16.84 16.67
CA PRO A 552 10.08 -16.82 15.26
C PRO A 552 8.94 -17.79 14.97
N GLN A 553 8.11 -17.51 13.97
CA GLN A 553 7.12 -18.47 13.47
C GLN A 553 7.78 -19.71 12.85
N LEU A 554 7.04 -20.82 12.79
CA LEU A 554 7.47 -22.07 12.20
C LEU A 554 7.79 -21.86 10.70
N GLY A 555 8.96 -22.30 10.25
CA GLY A 555 9.47 -22.04 8.90
C GLY A 555 10.38 -20.80 8.80
N SER A 556 10.26 -19.86 9.74
CA SER A 556 11.03 -18.60 9.76
C SER A 556 12.13 -18.58 10.83
N ALA A 557 12.48 -19.74 11.39
CA ALA A 557 13.48 -19.83 12.45
C ALA A 557 14.90 -19.48 11.93
N PRO A 558 15.69 -18.68 12.67
CA PRO A 558 17.03 -18.30 12.24
C PRO A 558 17.95 -19.52 12.24
N SER A 559 18.64 -19.75 11.12
CA SER A 559 19.52 -20.91 10.95
C SER A 559 20.99 -20.50 10.93
N SER A 560 21.89 -21.48 10.99
CA SER A 560 23.31 -21.25 10.73
C SER A 560 23.94 -22.45 10.03
N LEU A 561 24.85 -22.18 9.11
CA LEU A 561 25.57 -23.18 8.34
C LEU A 561 27.06 -22.94 8.48
N LYS A 562 27.80 -23.99 8.82
CA LYS A 562 29.27 -23.99 8.73
C LYS A 562 29.68 -25.12 7.81
N ALA A 563 30.55 -24.86 6.85
CA ALA A 563 31.17 -25.92 6.08
C ALA A 563 32.67 -25.71 5.92
N GLY A 564 33.35 -26.80 5.65
CA GLY A 564 34.71 -26.75 5.18
C GLY A 564 35.06 -27.98 4.38
N GLY A 565 36.16 -27.88 3.65
CA GLY A 565 36.67 -28.99 2.89
C GLY A 565 38.00 -28.67 2.24
N VAL A 566 38.47 -29.66 1.49
CA VAL A 566 39.80 -29.71 0.90
C VAL A 566 39.66 -30.16 -0.54
N ASP A 567 40.36 -29.48 -1.44
CA ASP A 567 40.40 -29.79 -2.86
C ASP A 567 41.85 -29.91 -3.35
N LEU A 568 42.04 -30.77 -4.33
CA LEU A 568 43.30 -31.03 -5.00
C LEU A 568 43.09 -30.82 -6.49
N ASN A 569 44.00 -30.09 -7.13
CA ASN A 569 43.96 -29.86 -8.56
C ASN A 569 45.34 -30.13 -9.18
N PHE A 570 45.36 -30.89 -10.28
CA PHE A 570 46.56 -31.22 -11.05
C PHE A 570 46.29 -31.06 -12.55
N SER A 571 46.92 -30.08 -13.18
CA SER A 571 46.98 -29.87 -14.62
C SER A 571 48.38 -30.13 -15.15
N PHE A 572 48.51 -31.00 -16.14
CA PHE A 572 49.79 -31.24 -16.81
C PHE A 572 49.64 -31.39 -18.32
N PRO A 573 50.59 -30.84 -19.11
CA PRO A 573 50.57 -30.99 -20.56
C PRO A 573 50.98 -32.41 -20.95
N TRP A 574 50.10 -33.14 -21.64
CA TRP A 574 50.42 -34.43 -22.24
C TRP A 574 50.82 -34.23 -23.71
N ARG A 575 52.06 -34.59 -24.04
CA ARG A 575 52.52 -34.69 -25.43
C ARG A 575 52.69 -36.15 -25.82
N ARG A 576 51.92 -36.62 -26.80
CA ARG A 576 52.15 -37.93 -27.41
C ARG A 576 53.24 -37.75 -28.48
N GLY A 577 54.30 -38.57 -28.42
CA GLY A 577 55.43 -38.48 -29.34
C GLY A 577 55.02 -38.65 -30.81
N GLU A 578 55.71 -37.88 -31.67
CA GLU A 578 55.82 -38.08 -33.11
C GLU A 578 54.53 -37.96 -33.95
N VAL A 579 53.76 -36.91 -33.74
CA VAL A 579 52.92 -36.30 -34.81
C VAL A 579 53.00 -34.79 -34.65
N ASP A 580 53.12 -34.09 -35.78
CA ASP A 580 53.19 -32.64 -35.99
C ASP A 580 51.90 -31.90 -35.52
N ALA A 581 51.45 -32.15 -34.29
CA ALA A 581 50.30 -31.49 -33.69
C ALA A 581 50.78 -30.26 -32.92
N SER A 582 50.58 -29.10 -33.53
CA SER A 582 50.86 -27.77 -32.98
C SER A 582 50.04 -27.39 -31.73
N SER A 583 49.40 -28.35 -31.05
CA SER A 583 48.58 -28.10 -29.87
C SER A 583 48.79 -29.21 -28.83
N PRO A 584 49.43 -28.93 -27.67
CA PRO A 584 49.52 -29.90 -26.58
C PRO A 584 48.11 -30.15 -25.99
N TYR A 585 47.82 -31.39 -25.61
CA TYR A 585 46.62 -31.72 -24.83
C TYR A 585 46.91 -31.41 -23.36
N GLU A 586 46.03 -30.69 -22.67
CA GLU A 586 46.10 -30.48 -21.23
C GLU A 586 45.22 -31.53 -20.53
N VAL A 587 45.79 -32.27 -19.59
CA VAL A 587 45.06 -33.22 -18.76
C VAL A 587 44.91 -32.60 -17.37
N SER A 588 43.67 -32.42 -16.91
CA SER A 588 43.35 -31.95 -15.57
C SER A 588 42.72 -33.06 -14.73
N LEU A 589 43.18 -33.20 -13.49
CA LEU A 589 42.63 -34.09 -12.46
C LEU A 589 42.31 -33.24 -11.23
N SER A 590 41.04 -33.23 -10.84
CA SER A 590 40.58 -32.58 -9.62
C SER A 590 39.90 -33.58 -8.68
N GLY A 591 39.99 -33.32 -7.39
CA GLY A 591 39.30 -34.09 -6.35
C GLY A 591 38.98 -33.20 -5.16
N GLU A 592 37.81 -33.39 -4.56
CA GLU A 592 37.28 -32.51 -3.51
C GLU A 592 36.59 -33.34 -2.43
N VAL A 593 36.82 -33.01 -1.16
CA VAL A 593 36.18 -33.65 0.01
C VAL A 593 35.71 -32.58 0.97
N ALA A 594 34.47 -32.71 1.45
CA ALA A 594 33.79 -31.66 2.19
C ALA A 594 32.87 -32.18 3.29
N GLY A 595 32.62 -31.32 4.27
CA GLY A 595 31.59 -31.54 5.27
C GLY A 595 30.95 -30.24 5.72
N SER A 596 29.67 -30.32 6.09
CA SER A 596 28.92 -29.18 6.62
C SER A 596 28.16 -29.55 7.88
N ARG A 597 27.93 -28.55 8.74
CA ARG A 597 27.08 -28.62 9.92
C ARG A 597 26.02 -27.52 9.84
N LEU A 598 24.78 -27.92 9.60
CA LEU A 598 23.60 -27.06 9.64
C LEU A 598 23.00 -27.10 11.05
N ASN A 599 22.73 -25.93 11.63
CA ASN A 599 21.78 -25.78 12.71
C ASN A 599 20.55 -25.04 12.17
N PRO A 600 19.43 -25.75 11.93
CA PRO A 600 18.24 -25.16 11.31
C PRO A 600 17.48 -24.20 12.25
N ASN A 601 17.73 -24.26 13.56
CA ASN A 601 17.10 -23.37 14.52
C ASN A 601 18.08 -22.98 15.63
N THR A 602 18.72 -21.83 15.44
CA THR A 602 19.63 -21.22 16.42
C THR A 602 18.90 -20.58 17.61
N PHE A 603 17.58 -20.34 17.49
CA PHE A 603 16.75 -19.80 18.57
C PHE A 603 16.30 -20.90 19.56
N GLY A 604 16.19 -22.15 19.10
CA GLY A 604 15.88 -23.34 19.90
C GLY A 604 14.38 -23.60 20.13
N LYS A 605 13.51 -22.71 19.70
CA LYS A 605 12.04 -22.87 19.67
C LYS A 605 11.45 -22.13 18.46
N ALA A 606 10.24 -22.47 18.06
CA ALA A 606 9.48 -21.79 17.01
C ALA A 606 8.01 -21.72 17.41
N MET A 607 7.33 -20.66 17.02
CA MET A 607 5.91 -20.42 17.26
C MET A 607 5.10 -21.14 16.20
N ILE A 608 4.18 -22.01 16.61
CA ILE A 608 3.27 -22.70 15.68
C ILE A 608 2.12 -21.77 15.28
N GLU A 609 1.63 -20.98 16.24
CA GLU A 609 0.49 -20.08 16.07
C GLU A 609 0.66 -18.91 17.05
N ASN A 610 0.35 -17.68 16.60
CA ASN A 610 0.37 -16.48 17.45
C ASN A 610 -1.00 -15.80 17.58
N PHE A 611 -2.03 -16.25 16.87
CA PHE A 611 -3.40 -15.72 16.88
C PHE A 611 -3.53 -14.23 16.51
N GLU A 612 -2.46 -13.56 16.09
CA GLU A 612 -2.46 -12.13 15.78
C GLU A 612 -3.36 -11.80 14.57
N LEU A 613 -3.50 -12.71 13.61
CA LEU A 613 -4.35 -12.54 12.42
C LEU A 613 -5.84 -12.77 12.71
N THR A 614 -6.23 -13.11 13.94
CA THR A 614 -7.63 -13.41 14.28
C THR A 614 -8.39 -12.20 14.83
N LYS A 615 -7.71 -11.10 15.16
CA LYS A 615 -8.34 -9.88 15.69
C LYS A 615 -8.42 -8.81 14.60
N THR A 616 -9.63 -8.57 14.11
CA THR A 616 -9.95 -7.37 13.32
C THR A 616 -10.52 -6.33 14.28
N THR A 617 -9.99 -5.11 14.25
CA THR A 617 -10.44 -4.00 15.10
C THR A 617 -10.85 -2.85 14.21
N ASP A 618 -11.96 -2.20 14.55
CA ASP A 618 -12.36 -0.93 13.98
C ASP A 618 -12.42 0.10 15.12
N GLU A 619 -11.66 1.18 14.99
CA GLU A 619 -11.46 2.15 16.07
C GLU A 619 -12.30 3.41 15.79
N LEU A 620 -13.10 3.82 16.77
CA LEU A 620 -13.88 5.06 16.69
C LEU A 620 -12.98 6.28 16.95
N ALA A 621 -13.31 7.40 16.32
CA ALA A 621 -12.61 8.66 16.52
C ALA A 621 -12.77 9.14 17.98
N LYS A 622 -11.69 9.71 18.53
CA LYS A 622 -11.66 10.30 19.87
C LYS A 622 -11.46 11.82 19.83
N ASP A 623 -11.23 12.34 18.63
CA ASP A 623 -11.22 13.75 18.29
C ASP A 623 -12.57 14.40 18.58
N GLU A 624 -12.54 15.58 19.21
CA GLU A 624 -13.74 16.32 19.62
C GLU A 624 -14.61 16.77 18.45
N GLU A 625 -14.00 17.08 17.30
CA GLU A 625 -14.70 17.60 16.11
C GLU A 625 -15.62 16.56 15.47
N MET A 626 -15.38 15.28 15.79
CA MET A 626 -16.15 14.18 15.25
C MET A 626 -17.42 13.87 16.06
N TRP A 627 -17.55 14.43 17.26
CA TRP A 627 -18.66 14.19 18.18
C TRP A 627 -19.57 15.42 18.27
N GLN A 628 -20.87 15.18 18.33
CA GLN A 628 -21.89 16.23 18.34
C GLN A 628 -22.92 15.96 19.44
N TYR A 629 -23.74 16.95 19.78
CA TYR A 629 -24.86 16.74 20.69
C TYR A 629 -25.91 15.84 20.03
N SER A 630 -26.50 14.95 20.82
CA SER A 630 -27.48 13.98 20.34
C SER A 630 -28.90 14.38 20.72
N SER A 631 -29.88 13.86 19.98
CA SER A 631 -31.31 13.93 20.31
C SER A 631 -31.65 13.31 21.67
N PRO A 632 -32.80 13.70 22.26
CA PRO A 632 -33.29 13.10 23.49
C PRO A 632 -33.46 11.58 23.39
N PRO A 633 -32.84 10.78 24.30
CA PRO A 633 -33.04 9.35 24.28
C PRO A 633 -34.50 9.01 24.61
N PRO A 634 -35.08 7.93 24.05
CA PRO A 634 -36.50 7.61 24.23
C PRO A 634 -36.96 7.45 25.69
N GLU A 635 -36.03 7.14 26.60
CA GLU A 635 -36.26 6.95 28.03
C GLU A 635 -35.99 8.21 28.87
N ALA A 636 -35.64 9.34 28.25
CA ALA A 636 -35.42 10.62 28.94
C ALA A 636 -36.70 11.13 29.62
N LEU A 637 -36.68 11.23 30.96
CA LEU A 637 -37.80 11.73 31.76
C LEU A 637 -37.54 13.09 32.42
N GLY A 638 -36.27 13.51 32.51
CA GLY A 638 -35.85 14.76 33.15
C GLY A 638 -35.30 15.80 32.18
N PRO A 639 -34.86 16.97 32.68
CA PRO A 639 -34.34 18.05 31.85
C PRO A 639 -32.95 17.71 31.31
N ARG A 640 -32.62 18.20 30.10
CA ARG A 640 -31.26 18.12 29.56
C ARG A 640 -30.30 18.93 30.46
N GLY A 641 -29.13 18.35 30.75
CA GLY A 641 -28.03 19.01 31.45
C GLY A 641 -27.08 19.71 30.49
N GLU A 642 -25.80 19.74 30.83
CA GLU A 642 -24.74 20.26 29.97
C GLU A 642 -23.58 19.25 29.92
N ILE A 643 -23.16 18.88 28.71
CA ILE A 643 -21.91 18.18 28.43
C ILE A 643 -21.01 19.11 27.61
N LEU A 644 -19.72 19.14 27.93
CA LEU A 644 -18.67 19.72 27.10
C LEU A 644 -17.81 18.58 26.57
N ILE A 645 -17.60 18.59 25.26
CA ILE A 645 -16.80 17.61 24.55
C ILE A 645 -15.43 18.22 24.33
N SER A 646 -14.37 17.48 24.69
CA SER A 646 -13.02 17.84 24.32
C SER A 646 -12.16 16.60 24.04
N SER A 647 -11.00 16.82 23.41
CA SER A 647 -10.00 15.77 23.20
C SER A 647 -8.70 16.09 23.95
N GLU A 648 -8.07 15.06 24.52
CA GLU A 648 -6.79 15.20 25.23
C GLU A 648 -5.82 14.06 24.88
N ASP A 649 -4.54 14.39 24.78
CA ASP A 649 -3.47 13.39 24.67
C ASP A 649 -3.00 12.94 26.06
N VAL A 650 -3.18 11.65 26.35
CA VAL A 650 -2.72 11.05 27.62
C VAL A 650 -1.72 9.93 27.37
N PRO A 651 -0.71 9.73 28.24
CA PRO A 651 0.19 8.60 28.11
C PRO A 651 -0.57 7.27 28.19
N GLY A 652 -0.30 6.34 27.27
CA GLY A 652 -0.98 5.06 27.23
C GLY A 652 -0.94 4.26 28.54
N GLU A 653 0.13 4.42 29.34
CA GLU A 653 0.27 3.78 30.66
C GLU A 653 -0.76 4.26 31.71
N GLU A 654 -1.38 5.44 31.50
CA GLU A 654 -2.46 5.95 32.35
C GLU A 654 -3.81 5.29 32.06
N ILE A 655 -4.00 4.78 30.84
CA ILE A 655 -5.20 4.03 30.43
C ILE A 655 -5.04 2.56 30.83
N ASN A 656 -3.90 1.97 30.46
CA ASN A 656 -3.56 0.59 30.78
C ASN A 656 -2.07 0.50 31.07
N ILE A 657 -1.73 0.02 32.27
CA ILE A 657 -0.34 -0.05 32.77
C ILE A 657 0.59 -0.92 31.91
N GLU A 658 0.04 -1.80 31.06
CA GLU A 658 0.82 -2.62 30.13
C GLU A 658 1.16 -1.90 28.82
N TRP A 659 0.54 -0.75 28.55
CA TRP A 659 0.77 0.03 27.34
C TRP A 659 2.01 0.92 27.45
N SER A 660 2.55 1.32 26.29
CA SER A 660 3.68 2.24 26.22
C SER A 660 3.31 3.64 26.68
N ARG A 661 4.33 4.43 27.06
CA ARG A 661 4.23 5.86 27.39
C ARG A 661 3.90 6.79 26.23
N ASN A 662 3.74 6.24 25.02
CA ASN A 662 3.32 7.05 23.88
C ASN A 662 1.96 7.67 24.18
N GLU A 663 1.82 8.93 23.78
CA GLU A 663 0.56 9.67 23.88
C GLU A 663 -0.52 8.98 23.04
N ARG A 664 -1.72 8.96 23.60
CA ARG A 664 -2.94 8.45 22.98
C ARG A 664 -4.02 9.47 23.24
N GLU A 665 -4.69 9.85 22.16
CA GLU A 665 -5.87 10.70 22.22
C GLU A 665 -7.00 9.98 22.95
N VAL A 666 -7.69 10.72 23.82
CA VAL A 666 -8.91 10.30 24.51
C VAL A 666 -9.99 11.37 24.37
N LEU A 667 -11.23 10.92 24.27
CA LEU A 667 -12.40 11.79 24.34
C LEU A 667 -12.70 12.09 25.81
N VAL A 668 -12.84 13.37 26.14
CA VAL A 668 -13.20 13.87 27.46
C VAL A 668 -14.60 14.45 27.41
N LEU A 669 -15.45 13.99 28.33
CA LEU A 669 -16.83 14.46 28.50
C LEU A 669 -16.96 15.09 29.88
N ASP A 670 -16.84 16.40 29.94
CA ASP A 670 -17.11 17.17 31.15
C ASP A 670 -18.62 17.42 31.25
N TYR A 671 -19.23 17.15 32.40
CA TYR A 671 -20.69 17.17 32.51
C TYR A 671 -21.19 17.91 33.76
N SER A 672 -22.37 18.51 33.64
CA SER A 672 -23.12 19.16 34.71
C SER A 672 -24.58 18.72 34.67
N LEU A 673 -24.95 17.79 35.58
CA LEU A 673 -26.29 17.23 35.68
C LEU A 673 -26.95 17.67 36.99
N ASP A 674 -27.96 18.55 36.90
CA ASP A 674 -28.57 19.22 38.06
C ASP A 674 -29.47 18.32 38.91
N THR A 675 -30.02 17.25 38.34
CA THR A 675 -30.97 16.35 39.01
C THR A 675 -30.66 14.90 38.73
N SER A 676 -31.17 13.99 39.56
CA SER A 676 -31.00 12.54 39.35
C SER A 676 -31.72 11.98 38.11
N GLN A 677 -32.52 12.79 37.43
CA GLN A 677 -33.16 12.46 36.15
C GLN A 677 -32.63 13.31 35.00
N SER A 678 -31.69 14.22 35.28
CA SER A 678 -31.05 15.01 34.24
C SER A 678 -30.19 14.11 33.38
N TRP A 679 -30.18 14.38 32.09
CA TRP A 679 -29.46 13.61 31.08
C TRP A 679 -28.82 14.57 30.10
N ASP A 680 -27.77 14.14 29.43
CA ASP A 680 -27.29 14.77 28.21
C ASP A 680 -26.58 13.69 27.40
N SER A 681 -26.40 13.91 26.11
CA SER A 681 -25.94 12.86 25.20
C SER A 681 -25.15 13.43 24.04
N VAL A 682 -24.15 12.66 23.61
CA VAL A 682 -23.32 12.95 22.45
C VAL A 682 -23.35 11.78 21.49
N VAL A 683 -23.17 12.07 20.21
CA VAL A 683 -23.26 11.09 19.12
C VAL A 683 -22.08 11.25 18.19
N TYR A 684 -21.63 10.11 17.65
CA TYR A 684 -20.62 10.01 16.61
C TYR A 684 -21.22 9.24 15.44
N SER A 685 -21.26 9.85 14.26
CA SER A 685 -21.75 9.19 13.06
C SER A 685 -20.69 8.22 12.51
N ILE A 686 -20.85 6.94 12.83
CA ILE A 686 -19.91 5.88 12.40
C ILE A 686 -19.90 5.72 10.88
N SER A 687 -21.07 5.92 10.24
CA SER A 687 -21.23 5.86 8.79
C SER A 687 -22.59 6.43 8.39
N SER A 688 -22.61 7.32 7.40
CA SER A 688 -23.83 7.77 6.73
C SER A 688 -24.54 6.67 5.92
N GLN A 689 -23.80 5.62 5.52
CA GLN A 689 -24.30 4.52 4.67
C GLN A 689 -24.55 3.21 5.43
N GLY A 690 -24.21 3.19 6.73
CA GLY A 690 -24.23 2.01 7.59
C GLY A 690 -23.01 1.11 7.41
N LYS A 691 -22.36 0.74 8.52
CA LYS A 691 -21.18 -0.13 8.54
C LYS A 691 -21.56 -1.53 9.04
N ASP A 692 -21.09 -2.57 8.34
CA ASP A 692 -21.37 -3.96 8.73
C ASP A 692 -20.40 -4.43 9.82
N TYR A 693 -20.91 -4.55 11.03
CA TYR A 693 -20.18 -5.10 12.18
C TYR A 693 -20.61 -6.52 12.55
N THR A 694 -21.30 -7.24 11.68
CA THR A 694 -21.78 -8.61 11.94
C THR A 694 -20.68 -9.56 12.40
N GLN A 695 -19.48 -9.44 11.81
CA GLN A 695 -18.33 -10.28 12.14
C GLN A 695 -17.52 -9.75 13.34
N MET A 696 -17.92 -8.61 13.91
CA MET A 696 -17.34 -8.08 15.14
C MET A 696 -18.06 -8.68 16.35
N HIS A 697 -17.29 -9.19 17.31
CA HIS A 697 -17.83 -9.88 18.48
C HIS A 697 -17.89 -9.03 19.74
N PHE A 698 -17.08 -7.98 19.80
CA PHE A 698 -16.90 -7.18 21.01
C PHE A 698 -16.90 -5.69 20.65
N LEU A 699 -17.59 -4.92 21.48
CA LEU A 699 -17.39 -3.47 21.60
C LEU A 699 -16.53 -3.25 22.84
N GLU A 700 -15.32 -2.72 22.65
CA GLU A 700 -14.35 -2.51 23.72
C GLU A 700 -14.25 -1.02 24.03
N LEU A 701 -14.50 -0.65 25.30
CA LEU A 701 -14.45 0.74 25.78
C LEU A 701 -13.56 0.83 27.02
N TRP A 702 -12.70 1.84 27.06
CA TRP A 702 -11.88 2.20 28.22
C TRP A 702 -12.42 3.49 28.82
N LEU A 703 -13.09 3.38 29.98
CA LEU A 703 -13.76 4.51 30.62
C LEU A 703 -13.09 4.83 31.96
N LYS A 704 -12.80 6.12 32.17
CA LYS A 704 -12.32 6.65 33.45
C LYS A 704 -13.39 7.57 34.03
N GLY A 705 -14.14 7.06 35.01
CA GLY A 705 -15.11 7.87 35.76
C GLY A 705 -14.45 8.75 36.82
N ASP A 706 -15.14 9.81 37.23
CA ASP A 706 -14.74 10.73 38.31
C ASP A 706 -15.05 10.21 39.73
N GLY A 707 -15.70 9.04 39.82
CA GLY A 707 -16.10 8.39 41.07
C GLY A 707 -17.52 8.74 41.54
N ASN A 708 -18.27 9.55 40.80
CA ASN A 708 -19.69 9.78 41.04
C ASN A 708 -20.53 8.60 40.52
N ASN A 709 -21.75 8.45 41.07
CA ASN A 709 -22.67 7.38 40.67
C ASN A 709 -23.47 7.81 39.42
N LEU A 710 -22.79 7.84 38.28
CA LEU A 710 -23.37 8.06 36.97
C LEU A 710 -23.77 6.75 36.29
N THR A 711 -24.79 6.83 35.44
CA THR A 711 -25.14 5.76 34.49
C THR A 711 -24.83 6.26 33.09
N VAL A 712 -23.94 5.55 32.39
CA VAL A 712 -23.64 5.82 30.98
C VAL A 712 -24.48 4.86 30.14
N HIS A 713 -25.28 5.42 29.25
CA HIS A 713 -26.01 4.67 28.24
C HIS A 713 -25.23 4.71 26.93
N LEU A 714 -25.20 3.58 26.22
CA LEU A 714 -24.56 3.49 24.92
C LEU A 714 -25.57 2.93 23.93
N ASP A 715 -26.05 3.83 23.09
CA ASP A 715 -27.01 3.50 22.04
C ASP A 715 -26.23 3.29 20.74
N VAL A 716 -26.46 2.14 20.10
CA VAL A 716 -25.82 1.78 18.83
C VAL A 716 -26.92 1.47 17.84
N GLY A 717 -26.94 2.20 16.73
CA GLY A 717 -27.96 2.07 15.69
C GLY A 717 -28.25 3.40 15.02
N VAL A 718 -29.53 3.64 14.73
CA VAL A 718 -30.00 4.88 14.13
C VAL A 718 -30.41 5.84 15.24
N VAL A 719 -29.86 7.04 15.23
CA VAL A 719 -30.12 8.11 16.21
C VAL A 719 -30.85 9.25 15.50
N SER A 720 -31.88 9.80 16.15
CA SER A 720 -32.63 10.94 15.64
C SER A 720 -31.76 12.19 15.60
N GLU A 721 -31.97 13.04 14.61
CA GLU A 721 -31.30 14.34 14.48
C GLU A 721 -31.94 15.45 15.32
N ASP A 722 -33.19 15.28 15.75
CA ASP A 722 -33.96 16.24 16.57
C ASP A 722 -33.29 16.53 17.93
N VAL A 723 -32.34 17.47 17.95
CA VAL A 723 -31.51 17.74 19.13
C VAL A 723 -32.30 18.50 20.19
N ASP A 724 -33.19 19.42 19.82
CA ASP A 724 -33.98 20.20 20.77
C ASP A 724 -35.31 19.54 21.18
N GLY A 725 -35.72 18.47 20.49
CA GLY A 725 -36.92 17.68 20.78
C GLY A 725 -38.21 18.42 20.43
N ASP A 726 -38.17 19.42 19.53
CA ASP A 726 -39.33 20.23 19.16
C ASP A 726 -40.24 19.56 18.11
N GLY A 727 -39.74 18.48 17.49
CA GLY A 727 -40.44 17.68 16.50
C GLY A 727 -40.65 18.40 15.17
N PRO A 728 -41.14 17.71 14.13
CA PRO A 728 -41.16 18.26 12.78
C PRO A 728 -42.03 19.52 12.65
N PRO A 729 -41.61 20.51 11.83
CA PRO A 729 -40.50 20.45 10.89
C PRO A 729 -39.15 20.80 11.56
N LEU A 730 -38.18 19.89 11.38
CA LEU A 730 -36.76 20.11 11.67
C LEU A 730 -36.28 21.23 10.74
N LYS A 731 -35.88 22.38 11.30
CA LYS A 731 -35.86 23.65 10.55
C LYS A 731 -34.54 23.89 9.81
N THR A 732 -33.43 23.52 10.44
CA THR A 732 -32.05 23.67 9.95
C THR A 732 -31.30 22.35 10.02
N GLU A 733 -31.63 21.52 11.03
CA GLU A 733 -30.94 20.27 11.37
C GLU A 733 -31.11 19.17 10.28
N ASP A 734 -32.32 18.94 9.75
CA ASP A 734 -32.57 17.88 8.75
C ASP A 734 -32.76 18.46 7.33
N VAL A 735 -31.64 18.80 6.68
CA VAL A 735 -31.64 19.42 5.33
C VAL A 735 -32.11 18.42 4.26
N ASN A 736 -31.93 17.12 4.50
CA ASN A 736 -32.25 16.07 3.55
C ASN A 736 -33.63 15.42 3.73
N GLY A 737 -34.27 15.62 4.89
CA GLY A 737 -35.63 15.19 5.22
C GLY A 737 -35.74 13.73 5.65
N ASP A 738 -34.65 13.07 6.05
CA ASP A 738 -34.63 11.64 6.38
C ASP A 738 -34.80 11.35 7.89
N GLY A 739 -34.80 12.40 8.72
CA GLY A 739 -34.97 12.33 10.17
C GLY A 739 -33.82 11.64 10.91
N LYS A 740 -32.63 11.56 10.31
CA LYS A 740 -31.42 10.93 10.87
C LYS A 740 -30.25 11.89 10.77
N LEU A 741 -29.38 11.87 11.79
CA LEU A 741 -28.19 12.71 11.80
C LEU A 741 -27.15 12.24 10.77
N ASN A 742 -26.82 13.08 9.77
CA ASN A 742 -25.78 12.79 8.78
C ASN A 742 -24.53 13.68 8.95
N PRO A 743 -23.35 13.22 8.47
CA PRO A 743 -22.14 14.04 8.50
C PRO A 743 -22.31 15.34 7.70
N GLY A 744 -22.11 16.49 8.35
CA GLY A 744 -22.19 17.82 7.73
C GLY A 744 -23.51 18.55 7.93
N GLU A 745 -24.50 17.92 8.59
CA GLU A 745 -25.72 18.57 9.06
C GLU A 745 -25.46 19.23 10.44
N ASP A 746 -26.08 20.39 10.70
CA ASP A 746 -25.90 21.13 11.95
C ASP A 746 -26.89 20.66 13.03
N THR A 747 -26.40 20.48 14.26
CA THR A 747 -27.22 20.19 15.45
C THR A 747 -27.57 21.43 16.26
#